data_AF-A0A415PYI8-F1
#
_entry.id   AF-A0A415PYI8-F1
#
_cell.length_a   1.000
_cell.length_b   1.000
_cell.length_c   1.000
_cell.angle_alpha   90.00
_cell.angle_beta   90.00
_cell.angle_gamma   90.00
#
_symmetry.space_group_name_H-M   'P 1'
#
loop_
_entity.id
_entity.type
_entity.pdbx_description
1 polymer ?
#
loop_
_entity_poly.entity_id
_entity_poly.type
_entity_poly.pdbx_seq_one_letter_code
_entity_poly.pdbx_strand_id
1 'polypeptide(L)'
;MLTIYDSNGNRRTDIEAGDSSTQVKEVQGDNVLTLSFTHYEYIALDVNDRVDFEGERYWLTERYAPKQKSGQEWVYDLKFYGIESLVRRFLVLETTDGNTEPVFTLTATPREHVAMIVKCINDGMNHTTDWKVGRVDGTDLIVIDYEGKYCNEALKEIAEAVGGQAEWWVEGQTVNVCRCEHGEEITLGYGKGLTGIERDTTGTDNFYTRLFPVGSTRNIDPSKYGHSRLMLPGGRQYVEIHTEEYGIYDRYEQDAFSGIYPRRIGAVSSVRSEDVKDDDGNPFTVYYFRDDSLNFDPNDYELPDETKRVSFQDGDLSGLGQGEDHYFEVNFNSATREFEIITIWPYDDDTQLPGGKLVPKSGDRYILWNIRMPDEYYPLAEEEFLTAVEQFNTECWQDLAVYKAPTDHVWIEENGVSLSVGRRVRLESEEYFPETGYRSSRITKITRKVNQPGEMDIEISDALHSGAFERVNDSIGELKNYTKSKAEGAALPDIIRSWDKTLPTDNNLFSARRSQAEHISKKKNDRAKGKITFEAGASFGQEDNAGIDDKGNAGLLTLVVRELLRSPKFVDGLFGEGWRLWMEDALSHLTIDKLTVRQVMVVLEMLIEKVRSVGGQLCVSAANGKIKTAVLEGGYWRITFEQENTFVAHDLMRCQTFSGGNLKSYWVEVAGVEGGSILVGEDEFGASLPEAGDECVLMGNTENPLRQNLILISATEDGQPRVDVMDVVKAKNFTGCLRARLGNLDGISDDWFPSDNQPHGDGLYSDNAYLRGTFLLVTGEDIKTKFEIVEGKIVSSVTALRNDFATERGYLNNPAFDDGLMKWNTENETVFFLVGNRWIWANGNVLTRKGDSASVTEDDGRTVVRIRNKYILQKRENLKSIPSMPENDSGEKEAVPVFLTFFYRCAKAGTLRVEFVGVDKTGFANFNSMEVEEELSATDGYVQYTCSGLWNGTGDFKLSFTGDIYLYMLILSTDRVESLTHRYKTLFEQSERLVKISAAVFDKDENLLEETGLMVTSKYSGLYAIDGDGNLKSLVGVGGDGVKIKGDNITLEGLVTANDNFKILEDGSIETRNAKIYGTVYAYEGKIGGFTIDSGRLYWKAGDYFGNDSRSLKLGVSQTDMEGIVDVSFNAATQGRFGVKAVGSNLGGAAIYASSKSSGQSYPISANTYAGYFDGGVHVNGAVYCGDILSNNYGTGWSLASDGTYSYRKGVSGTFQWAVKSDFITYNYTLEVVNGIVVKMTYI
;
A
#
# COMPACT_ATOMS: atom_id res chain seq x y z
N MET A 1 -15.64 -13.63 -5.73
CA MET A 1 -15.04 -13.46 -7.08
C MET A 1 -13.54 -13.69 -6.96
N LEU A 2 -12.93 -14.51 -7.81
CA LEU A 2 -11.51 -14.86 -7.79
C LEU A 2 -10.83 -14.46 -9.10
N THR A 3 -9.55 -14.12 -9.07
CA THR A 3 -8.77 -13.78 -10.27
C THR A 3 -7.84 -14.94 -10.66
N ILE A 4 -7.91 -15.38 -11.91
CA ILE A 4 -6.97 -16.32 -12.51
C ILE A 4 -5.87 -15.53 -13.23
N TYR A 5 -4.62 -15.86 -12.96
CA TYR A 5 -3.42 -15.26 -13.54
C TYR A 5 -2.68 -16.27 -14.43
N ASP A 6 -1.92 -15.76 -15.41
CA ASP A 6 -0.95 -16.56 -16.13
C ASP A 6 0.30 -16.85 -15.29
N SER A 7 1.18 -17.69 -15.82
CA SER A 7 2.47 -18.04 -15.20
C SER A 7 3.47 -16.87 -15.08
N ASN A 8 3.24 -15.76 -15.78
CA ASN A 8 4.02 -14.52 -15.66
C ASN A 8 3.43 -13.56 -14.60
N GLY A 9 2.21 -13.83 -14.11
CA GLY A 9 1.48 -12.98 -13.17
C GLY A 9 0.50 -11.98 -13.80
N ASN A 10 0.28 -12.02 -15.12
CA ASN A 10 -0.76 -11.23 -15.80
C ASN A 10 -2.14 -11.80 -15.47
N ARG A 11 -3.15 -10.95 -15.26
CA ARG A 11 -4.54 -11.39 -15.06
C ARG A 11 -5.13 -11.94 -16.36
N ARG A 12 -5.54 -13.22 -16.39
CA ARG A 12 -6.30 -13.82 -17.50
C ARG A 12 -7.79 -13.47 -17.42
N THR A 13 -8.45 -13.70 -16.29
CA THR A 13 -9.85 -13.33 -16.07
C THR A 13 -10.20 -13.26 -14.58
N ASP A 14 -11.38 -12.71 -14.27
CA ASP A 14 -12.03 -12.88 -12.97
C ASP A 14 -13.21 -13.85 -13.12
N ILE A 15 -13.44 -14.70 -12.11
CA ILE A 15 -14.50 -15.69 -12.07
C ILE A 15 -15.41 -15.50 -10.87
N GLU A 16 -16.66 -15.89 -11.03
CA GLU A 16 -17.58 -16.17 -9.93
C GLU A 16 -17.66 -17.68 -9.76
N ALA A 17 -17.16 -18.18 -8.64
CA ALA A 17 -17.15 -19.60 -8.32
C ALA A 17 -18.59 -20.04 -7.99
N GLY A 18 -19.13 -21.00 -8.73
CA GLY A 18 -20.47 -21.55 -8.48
C GLY A 18 -20.48 -22.50 -7.29
N ASP A 19 -21.67 -22.81 -6.78
CA ASP A 19 -21.89 -23.45 -5.47
C ASP A 19 -21.29 -24.85 -5.28
N SER A 20 -20.85 -25.51 -6.36
CA SER A 20 -20.09 -26.79 -6.32
C SER A 20 -18.57 -26.61 -6.23
N SER A 21 -18.08 -25.37 -6.22
CA SER A 21 -16.64 -25.06 -6.10
C SER A 21 -16.18 -25.25 -4.66
N THR A 22 -15.17 -26.09 -4.46
CA THR A 22 -14.70 -26.52 -3.14
C THR A 22 -13.17 -26.52 -3.05
N GLN A 23 -12.65 -26.14 -1.89
CA GLN A 23 -11.28 -26.39 -1.45
C GLN A 23 -11.30 -27.68 -0.61
N VAL A 24 -10.49 -28.68 -0.96
CA VAL A 24 -10.27 -29.89 -0.14
C VAL A 24 -8.81 -29.91 0.29
N LYS A 25 -8.55 -29.99 1.59
CA LYS A 25 -7.19 -30.02 2.18
C LYS A 25 -7.11 -31.11 3.26
N GLU A 26 -6.01 -31.85 3.29
CA GLU A 26 -5.87 -33.10 4.04
C GLU A 26 -4.42 -33.35 4.50
N VAL A 27 -4.20 -33.83 5.73
CA VAL A 27 -2.84 -34.20 6.21
C VAL A 27 -2.27 -35.34 5.36
N GLN A 28 -1.00 -35.27 4.97
CA GLN A 28 -0.36 -36.17 3.98
C GLN A 28 -1.02 -36.22 2.59
N GLY A 29 -2.08 -35.44 2.34
CA GLY A 29 -2.93 -35.57 1.16
C GLY A 29 -2.68 -34.51 0.09
N ASP A 30 -3.74 -34.16 -0.63
CA ASP A 30 -3.77 -33.03 -1.55
C ASP A 30 -4.37 -31.78 -0.89
N ASN A 31 -3.98 -30.62 -1.42
CA ASN A 31 -4.64 -29.35 -1.22
C ASN A 31 -5.22 -28.90 -2.57
N VAL A 32 -6.45 -29.31 -2.91
CA VAL A 32 -7.10 -29.07 -4.21
C VAL A 32 -8.15 -27.97 -4.13
N LEU A 33 -8.04 -26.97 -4.98
CA LEU A 33 -9.10 -26.01 -5.26
C LEU A 33 -9.84 -26.41 -6.54
N THR A 34 -11.01 -27.04 -6.38
CA THR A 34 -11.92 -27.39 -7.48
C THR A 34 -12.82 -26.21 -7.78
N LEU A 35 -12.74 -25.67 -9.00
CA LEU A 35 -13.50 -24.50 -9.43
C LEU A 35 -14.49 -24.88 -10.52
N SER A 36 -15.78 -24.83 -10.18
CA SER A 36 -16.90 -25.01 -11.10
C SER A 36 -17.53 -23.65 -11.42
N PHE A 37 -17.40 -23.15 -12.64
CA PHE A 37 -17.96 -21.86 -13.04
C PHE A 37 -18.39 -21.84 -14.51
N THR A 38 -19.11 -20.78 -14.91
CA THR A 38 -19.50 -20.56 -16.30
C THR A 38 -18.93 -19.23 -16.78
N HIS A 39 -18.29 -19.20 -17.94
CA HIS A 39 -17.75 -17.99 -18.55
C HIS A 39 -18.32 -17.80 -19.97
N TYR A 40 -18.51 -16.54 -20.37
CA TYR A 40 -19.14 -16.20 -21.65
C TYR A 40 -18.16 -16.22 -22.85
N GLU A 41 -16.86 -16.32 -22.56
CA GLU A 41 -15.79 -16.45 -23.55
C GLU A 41 -14.93 -17.70 -23.31
N TYR A 42 -14.36 -18.25 -24.39
CA TYR A 42 -13.42 -19.37 -24.35
C TYR A 42 -12.06 -18.89 -23.82
N ILE A 43 -11.64 -19.44 -22.68
CA ILE A 43 -10.32 -19.24 -22.10
C ILE A 43 -9.69 -20.63 -22.01
N ALA A 44 -8.63 -20.85 -22.79
CA ALA A 44 -7.71 -21.94 -22.53
C ALA A 44 -6.83 -21.55 -21.33
N LEU A 45 -6.58 -22.51 -20.44
CA LEU A 45 -5.69 -22.33 -19.30
C LEU A 45 -4.46 -23.26 -19.47
N ASP A 46 -3.28 -22.71 -19.21
CA ASP A 46 -2.00 -23.37 -19.38
C ASP A 46 -1.40 -23.86 -18.06
N VAL A 47 -0.42 -24.75 -18.16
CA VAL A 47 0.34 -25.25 -17.01
C VAL A 47 1.04 -24.11 -16.29
N ASN A 48 0.88 -24.09 -14.97
CA ASN A 48 1.30 -23.05 -14.03
C ASN A 48 0.55 -21.69 -14.14
N ASP A 49 -0.57 -21.61 -14.86
CA ASP A 49 -1.61 -20.61 -14.54
C ASP A 49 -2.05 -20.79 -13.08
N ARG A 50 -2.43 -19.70 -12.40
CA ARG A 50 -2.61 -19.70 -10.94
C ARG A 50 -3.82 -18.89 -10.46
N VAL A 51 -4.29 -19.21 -9.26
CA VAL A 51 -5.36 -18.50 -8.55
C VAL A 51 -5.01 -18.44 -7.06
N ASP A 52 -5.38 -17.34 -6.41
CA ASP A 52 -5.10 -17.09 -4.99
C ASP A 52 -6.45 -17.11 -4.22
N PHE A 53 -6.56 -17.89 -3.14
CA PHE A 53 -7.80 -18.14 -2.37
C PHE A 53 -7.49 -18.36 -0.88
N GLU A 54 -8.24 -17.73 0.04
CA GLU A 54 -8.03 -17.78 1.50
C GLU A 54 -6.58 -17.55 1.95
N GLY A 55 -5.84 -16.72 1.22
CA GLY A 55 -4.42 -16.42 1.46
C GLY A 55 -3.44 -17.46 0.90
N GLU A 56 -3.91 -18.64 0.51
CA GLU A 56 -3.12 -19.68 -0.18
C GLU A 56 -3.12 -19.48 -1.71
N ARG A 57 -2.18 -20.14 -2.39
CA ARG A 57 -2.01 -20.08 -3.85
C ARG A 57 -2.10 -21.48 -4.45
N TYR A 58 -2.77 -21.55 -5.60
CA TYR A 58 -3.06 -22.77 -6.33
C TYR A 58 -2.63 -22.62 -7.79
N TRP A 59 -2.09 -23.69 -8.38
CA TRP A 59 -1.59 -23.74 -9.76
C TRP A 59 -2.25 -24.84 -10.57
N LEU A 60 -2.46 -24.59 -11.86
CA LEU A 60 -2.92 -25.60 -12.80
C LEU A 60 -1.74 -26.49 -13.24
N THR A 61 -1.87 -27.81 -13.11
CA THR A 61 -0.79 -28.78 -13.41
C THR A 61 -0.82 -29.34 -14.83
N GLU A 62 -1.97 -29.24 -15.51
CA GLU A 62 -2.20 -29.69 -16.89
C GLU A 62 -2.83 -28.57 -17.75
N ARG A 63 -2.96 -28.76 -19.06
CA ARG A 63 -3.69 -27.80 -19.91
C ARG A 63 -5.18 -28.06 -19.83
N TYR A 64 -5.96 -27.03 -19.51
CA TYR A 64 -7.42 -27.14 -19.42
C TYR A 64 -8.13 -26.45 -20.59
N ALA A 65 -9.09 -27.15 -21.18
CA ALA A 65 -10.00 -26.65 -22.20
C ALA A 65 -11.46 -26.81 -21.73
N PRO A 66 -12.24 -25.73 -21.61
CA PRO A 66 -13.58 -25.77 -21.05
C PRO A 66 -14.61 -26.49 -21.95
N LYS A 67 -15.63 -27.04 -21.30
CA LYS A 67 -16.75 -27.71 -21.97
C LYS A 67 -17.71 -26.69 -22.58
N GLN A 68 -17.84 -26.68 -23.90
CA GLN A 68 -18.81 -25.83 -24.57
C GLN A 68 -20.24 -26.25 -24.22
N LYS A 69 -21.03 -25.31 -23.68
CA LYS A 69 -22.47 -25.46 -23.38
C LYS A 69 -23.34 -24.72 -24.39
N SER A 70 -22.85 -23.59 -24.90
CA SER A 70 -23.41 -22.92 -26.09
C SER A 70 -22.33 -22.13 -26.84
N GLY A 71 -22.70 -21.47 -27.95
CA GLY A 71 -21.80 -20.59 -28.71
C GLY A 71 -21.30 -19.35 -27.94
N GLN A 72 -21.85 -19.08 -26.75
CA GLN A 72 -21.49 -17.97 -25.85
C GLN A 72 -21.43 -18.42 -24.38
N GLU A 73 -21.30 -19.73 -24.11
CA GLU A 73 -21.36 -20.26 -22.75
C GLU A 73 -20.44 -21.47 -22.62
N TRP A 74 -19.44 -21.33 -21.76
CA TRP A 74 -18.39 -22.31 -21.53
C TRP A 74 -18.41 -22.70 -20.05
N VAL A 75 -18.56 -23.99 -19.79
CA VAL A 75 -18.54 -24.55 -18.43
C VAL A 75 -17.13 -24.99 -18.10
N TYR A 76 -16.65 -24.52 -16.97
CA TYR A 76 -15.36 -24.82 -16.38
C TYR A 76 -15.63 -25.69 -15.15
N ASP A 77 -14.88 -26.77 -15.06
CA ASP A 77 -14.88 -27.74 -13.97
C ASP A 77 -13.46 -28.31 -13.95
N LEU A 78 -12.59 -27.70 -13.12
CA LEU A 78 -11.15 -27.94 -13.11
C LEU A 78 -10.56 -27.84 -11.71
N LYS A 79 -9.38 -28.44 -11.54
CA LYS A 79 -8.64 -28.51 -10.29
C LYS A 79 -7.36 -27.70 -10.39
N PHE A 80 -7.22 -26.69 -9.53
CA PHE A 80 -5.92 -26.10 -9.24
C PHE A 80 -5.35 -26.77 -7.98
N TYR A 81 -4.04 -26.95 -7.94
CA TYR A 81 -3.33 -27.69 -6.91
C TYR A 81 -2.49 -26.73 -6.06
N GLY A 82 -2.63 -26.82 -4.75
CA GLY A 82 -1.86 -26.05 -3.78
C GLY A 82 -0.39 -26.47 -3.79
N ILE A 83 0.44 -25.67 -3.12
CA ILE A 83 1.91 -25.85 -3.12
C ILE A 83 2.36 -27.24 -2.62
N GLU A 84 1.61 -27.79 -1.68
CA GLU A 84 1.74 -29.11 -1.04
C GLU A 84 1.58 -30.23 -2.08
N SER A 85 0.53 -30.13 -2.91
CA SER A 85 0.26 -31.01 -4.05
C SER A 85 1.29 -30.92 -5.18
N LEU A 86 2.13 -29.88 -5.24
CA LEU A 86 3.12 -29.75 -6.31
C LEU A 86 4.35 -30.63 -6.13
N VAL A 87 4.65 -31.12 -4.92
CA VAL A 87 5.90 -31.88 -4.67
C VAL A 87 5.95 -33.21 -5.43
N ARG A 88 4.78 -33.84 -5.66
CA ARG A 88 4.65 -35.09 -6.45
C ARG A 88 5.01 -34.96 -7.94
N ARG A 89 5.33 -33.75 -8.41
CA ARG A 89 5.82 -33.52 -9.77
C ARG A 89 7.31 -33.89 -9.94
N PHE A 90 8.01 -34.14 -8.84
CA PHE A 90 9.47 -34.30 -8.83
C PHE A 90 9.88 -35.64 -8.22
N LEU A 91 10.79 -36.32 -8.91
CA LEU A 91 11.51 -37.47 -8.36
C LEU A 91 12.53 -37.00 -7.32
N VAL A 92 12.87 -37.87 -6.38
CA VAL A 92 14.06 -37.68 -5.55
C VAL A 92 15.28 -38.13 -6.36
N LEU A 93 16.35 -37.35 -6.33
CA LEU A 93 17.51 -37.53 -7.22
C LEU A 93 18.81 -37.31 -6.44
N GLU A 94 19.68 -38.32 -6.40
CA GLU A 94 21.04 -38.08 -5.94
C GLU A 94 21.76 -37.17 -6.95
N THR A 95 22.45 -36.18 -6.41
CA THR A 95 23.15 -35.11 -7.15
C THR A 95 24.55 -34.83 -6.59
N THR A 96 25.04 -35.73 -5.72
CA THR A 96 26.46 -35.82 -5.33
C THR A 96 27.29 -36.15 -6.57
N ASP A 97 28.52 -35.64 -6.64
CA ASP A 97 29.46 -35.79 -7.76
C ASP A 97 28.97 -35.38 -9.17
N GLY A 98 27.79 -34.76 -9.28
CA GLY A 98 27.28 -34.19 -10.53
C GLY A 98 26.69 -35.21 -11.52
N ASN A 99 26.49 -36.46 -11.10
CA ASN A 99 25.54 -37.36 -11.75
C ASN A 99 24.10 -36.99 -11.35
N THR A 100 23.08 -37.60 -11.96
CA THR A 100 21.67 -37.38 -11.57
C THR A 100 20.93 -38.70 -11.61
N GLU A 101 20.87 -39.36 -10.45
CA GLU A 101 20.47 -40.76 -10.33
C GLU A 101 19.17 -40.92 -9.52
N PRO A 102 18.08 -41.46 -10.11
CA PRO A 102 16.84 -41.81 -9.41
C PRO A 102 16.86 -43.22 -8.78
N VAL A 103 17.99 -43.96 -8.82
CA VAL A 103 18.12 -45.32 -8.28
C VAL A 103 19.28 -45.39 -7.28
N PHE A 104 18.98 -45.12 -6.01
CA PHE A 104 19.94 -45.14 -4.91
C PHE A 104 19.25 -45.41 -3.58
N THR A 105 20.00 -45.92 -2.60
CA THR A 105 19.54 -46.08 -1.21
C THR A 105 20.37 -45.17 -0.32
N LEU A 106 19.73 -44.38 0.55
CA LEU A 106 20.41 -43.50 1.49
C LEU A 106 20.21 -44.00 2.93
N THR A 107 21.27 -43.87 3.74
CA THR A 107 21.21 -44.04 5.20
C THR A 107 21.63 -42.73 5.85
N ALA A 108 20.67 -41.95 6.35
CA ALA A 108 20.91 -40.64 6.94
C ALA A 108 19.90 -40.34 8.07
N THR A 109 20.03 -39.19 8.74
CA THR A 109 18.99 -38.77 9.69
C THR A 109 17.72 -38.35 8.92
N PRO A 110 16.52 -38.50 9.51
CA PRO A 110 15.27 -38.04 8.89
C PRO A 110 15.33 -36.59 8.39
N ARG A 111 16.02 -35.69 9.10
CA ARG A 111 16.24 -34.30 8.65
C ARG A 111 17.05 -34.23 7.35
N GLU A 112 18.07 -35.05 7.18
CA GLU A 112 18.91 -35.07 5.97
C GLU A 112 18.16 -35.67 4.77
N HIS A 113 17.35 -36.72 5.00
CA HIS A 113 16.43 -37.24 4.00
C HIS A 113 15.43 -36.17 3.52
N VAL A 114 14.80 -35.42 4.45
CA VAL A 114 13.90 -34.30 4.10
C VAL A 114 14.66 -33.15 3.44
N ALA A 115 15.91 -32.88 3.83
CA ALA A 115 16.75 -31.85 3.19
C ALA A 115 17.10 -32.18 1.74
N MET A 116 17.37 -33.45 1.43
CA MET A 116 17.54 -33.92 0.06
C MET A 116 16.26 -33.75 -0.76
N ILE A 117 15.09 -34.12 -0.21
CA ILE A 117 13.81 -33.93 -0.89
C ILE A 117 13.50 -32.44 -1.12
N VAL A 118 13.71 -31.59 -0.12
CA VAL A 118 13.57 -30.12 -0.24
C VAL A 118 14.52 -29.54 -1.28
N LYS A 119 15.73 -30.11 -1.45
CA LYS A 119 16.63 -29.77 -2.56
C LYS A 119 16.03 -30.16 -3.91
N CYS A 120 15.56 -31.41 -4.07
CA CYS A 120 14.95 -31.89 -5.32
C CYS A 120 13.72 -31.06 -5.73
N ILE A 121 12.87 -30.67 -4.77
CA ILE A 121 11.73 -29.76 -4.99
C ILE A 121 12.20 -28.37 -5.44
N ASN A 122 13.21 -27.80 -4.76
CA ASN A 122 13.77 -26.49 -5.10
C ASN A 122 14.38 -26.47 -6.51
N ASP A 123 15.20 -27.47 -6.85
CA ASP A 123 15.80 -27.64 -8.17
C ASP A 123 14.72 -27.83 -9.26
N GLY A 124 13.73 -28.69 -9.01
CA GLY A 124 12.60 -28.93 -9.90
C GLY A 124 11.69 -27.71 -10.15
N MET A 125 11.63 -26.76 -9.21
CA MET A 125 10.88 -25.50 -9.35
C MET A 125 11.70 -24.34 -9.98
N ASN A 126 12.61 -24.64 -10.90
CA ASN A 126 13.57 -23.69 -11.52
C ASN A 126 14.68 -23.21 -10.54
N HIS A 127 15.24 -24.10 -9.73
CA HIS A 127 16.32 -23.78 -8.78
C HIS A 127 15.99 -22.63 -7.80
N THR A 128 14.81 -22.67 -7.18
CA THR A 128 14.47 -21.73 -6.10
C THR A 128 15.30 -22.00 -4.85
N THR A 129 15.24 -21.10 -3.87
CA THR A 129 15.70 -21.41 -2.49
C THR A 129 14.55 -21.27 -1.48
N ASP A 130 13.31 -21.19 -1.95
CA ASP A 130 12.18 -20.71 -1.16
C ASP A 130 11.58 -21.83 -0.29
N TRP A 131 11.76 -23.11 -0.69
CA TRP A 131 11.43 -24.27 0.13
C TRP A 131 12.50 -24.58 1.19
N LYS A 132 12.06 -24.95 2.40
CA LYS A 132 12.90 -25.16 3.61
C LYS A 132 12.57 -26.46 4.34
N VAL A 133 13.51 -26.94 5.16
CA VAL A 133 13.26 -28.00 6.15
C VAL A 133 12.87 -27.39 7.50
N GLY A 134 11.61 -27.60 7.90
CA GLY A 134 11.07 -27.16 9.18
C GLY A 134 11.39 -28.12 10.32
N ARG A 135 10.36 -28.51 11.07
CA ARG A 135 10.46 -29.52 12.13
C ARG A 135 10.45 -30.91 11.50
N VAL A 136 11.45 -31.70 11.87
CA VAL A 136 11.52 -33.13 11.58
C VAL A 136 11.78 -33.84 12.89
N ASP A 137 10.89 -34.76 13.26
CA ASP A 137 11.04 -35.64 14.41
C ASP A 137 11.90 -36.87 14.04
N GLY A 138 12.46 -37.53 15.06
CA GLY A 138 13.44 -38.61 14.86
C GLY A 138 14.87 -38.10 14.66
N THR A 139 15.81 -38.69 15.41
CA THR A 139 17.26 -38.37 15.36
C THR A 139 18.13 -39.58 15.05
N ASP A 140 17.55 -40.78 14.99
CA ASP A 140 18.29 -41.97 14.60
C ASP A 140 18.37 -42.07 13.08
N LEU A 141 19.43 -42.71 12.57
CA LEU A 141 19.55 -42.96 11.14
C LEU A 141 18.45 -43.92 10.70
N ILE A 142 17.79 -43.58 9.59
CA ILE A 142 16.85 -44.43 8.86
C ILE A 142 17.48 -44.84 7.52
N VAL A 143 16.97 -45.90 6.91
CA VAL A 143 17.34 -46.34 5.57
C VAL A 143 16.13 -46.14 4.67
N ILE A 144 16.28 -45.37 3.59
CA ILE A 144 15.24 -45.18 2.58
C ILE A 144 15.83 -45.52 1.22
N ASP A 145 15.17 -46.45 0.53
CA ASP A 145 15.42 -46.73 -0.89
C ASP A 145 14.65 -45.71 -1.72
N TYR A 146 15.28 -45.12 -2.74
CA TYR A 146 14.69 -44.07 -3.57
C TYR A 146 14.36 -44.51 -4.99
N GLU A 147 14.55 -45.79 -5.35
CA GLU A 147 14.33 -46.31 -6.73
C GLU A 147 13.00 -45.82 -7.35
N GLY A 148 13.11 -44.82 -8.23
CA GLY A 148 11.99 -44.23 -8.97
C GLY A 148 10.95 -43.43 -8.17
N LYS A 149 11.20 -43.14 -6.87
CA LYS A 149 10.19 -42.56 -5.97
C LYS A 149 10.01 -41.04 -6.15
N TYR A 150 8.75 -40.59 -6.06
CA TYR A 150 8.39 -39.17 -6.05
C TYR A 150 8.54 -38.56 -4.64
N CYS A 151 8.72 -37.24 -4.58
CA CYS A 151 9.00 -36.53 -3.32
C CYS A 151 7.91 -36.71 -2.25
N ASN A 152 6.63 -36.89 -2.61
CA ASN A 152 5.55 -37.17 -1.65
C ASN A 152 5.60 -38.62 -1.12
N GLU A 153 5.93 -39.58 -1.98
CA GLU A 153 5.99 -41.01 -1.61
C GLU A 153 7.14 -41.22 -0.62
N ALA A 154 8.30 -40.63 -0.91
CA ALA A 154 9.43 -40.65 0.00
C ALA A 154 9.19 -39.86 1.31
N LEU A 155 8.42 -38.76 1.30
CA LEU A 155 8.07 -38.05 2.54
C LEU A 155 7.14 -38.87 3.45
N LYS A 156 6.22 -39.64 2.86
CA LYS A 156 5.38 -40.62 3.57
C LYS A 156 6.24 -41.73 4.19
N GLU A 157 7.12 -42.34 3.40
CA GLU A 157 8.01 -43.41 3.86
C GLU A 157 8.98 -42.95 4.95
N ILE A 158 9.49 -41.72 4.90
CA ILE A 158 10.27 -41.11 5.99
C ILE A 158 9.43 -40.94 7.25
N ALA A 159 8.18 -40.49 7.15
CA ALA A 159 7.28 -40.34 8.30
C ALA A 159 6.97 -41.70 8.96
N GLU A 160 6.73 -42.72 8.13
CA GLU A 160 6.50 -44.11 8.56
C GLU A 160 7.77 -44.70 9.23
N ALA A 161 8.95 -44.46 8.67
CA ALA A 161 10.24 -44.91 9.23
C ALA A 161 10.65 -44.17 10.52
N VAL A 162 10.23 -42.90 10.69
CA VAL A 162 10.38 -42.14 11.96
C VAL A 162 9.48 -42.72 13.05
N GLY A 163 8.29 -43.22 12.70
CA GLY A 163 7.31 -43.73 13.65
C GLY A 163 6.75 -42.64 14.57
N GLY A 164 6.35 -42.99 15.79
CA GLY A 164 6.00 -42.02 16.83
C GLY A 164 4.84 -41.06 16.49
N GLN A 165 3.94 -41.46 15.58
CA GLN A 165 2.86 -40.62 15.03
C GLN A 165 3.36 -39.41 14.20
N ALA A 166 4.56 -39.49 13.62
CA ALA A 166 5.04 -38.52 12.65
C ALA A 166 4.19 -38.53 11.37
N GLU A 167 3.97 -37.33 10.81
CA GLU A 167 3.20 -37.11 9.59
C GLU A 167 4.01 -36.17 8.70
N TRP A 168 3.96 -36.33 7.38
CA TRP A 168 4.51 -35.30 6.49
C TRP A 168 3.43 -34.25 6.16
N TRP A 169 3.82 -32.98 6.22
CA TRP A 169 2.93 -31.85 5.92
C TRP A 169 3.74 -30.62 5.51
N VAL A 170 3.07 -29.65 4.87
CA VAL A 170 3.70 -28.46 4.31
C VAL A 170 3.04 -27.20 4.86
N GLU A 171 3.87 -26.30 5.38
CA GLU A 171 3.44 -25.01 5.93
C GLU A 171 4.01 -23.88 5.06
N GLY A 172 3.21 -23.45 4.08
CA GLY A 172 3.64 -22.51 3.04
C GLY A 172 4.68 -23.13 2.10
N GLN A 173 5.96 -23.00 2.44
CA GLN A 173 7.08 -23.65 1.73
C GLN A 173 8.01 -24.41 2.70
N THR A 174 7.59 -24.58 3.94
CA THR A 174 8.31 -25.34 4.96
C THR A 174 7.81 -26.78 4.93
N VAL A 175 8.68 -27.75 4.63
CA VAL A 175 8.33 -29.18 4.76
C VAL A 175 8.61 -29.63 6.20
N ASN A 176 7.59 -30.20 6.83
CA ASN A 176 7.65 -30.78 8.16
C ASN A 176 7.46 -32.31 8.07
N VAL A 177 8.16 -33.06 8.92
CA VAL A 177 7.90 -34.50 9.16
C VAL A 177 7.82 -34.74 10.66
N CYS A 178 6.63 -34.47 11.21
CA CYS A 178 6.28 -34.52 12.63
C CYS A 178 4.74 -34.51 12.73
N ARG A 179 4.16 -34.90 13.86
CA ARG A 179 2.70 -34.86 14.05
C ARG A 179 2.15 -33.47 13.68
N CYS A 180 1.18 -33.42 12.77
CA CYS A 180 0.60 -32.20 12.23
C CYS A 180 -0.39 -31.60 13.23
N GLU A 181 0.13 -31.03 14.33
CA GLU A 181 -0.67 -30.50 15.43
C GLU A 181 -0.15 -29.11 15.84
N HIS A 182 -0.92 -28.06 15.56
CA HIS A 182 -0.49 -26.67 15.78
C HIS A 182 -1.64 -25.70 16.12
N GLY A 183 -1.26 -24.52 16.60
CA GLY A 183 -2.18 -23.49 17.10
C GLY A 183 -2.85 -23.81 18.44
N GLU A 184 -3.58 -22.84 18.99
CA GLU A 184 -4.32 -23.00 20.26
C GLU A 184 -5.56 -23.91 20.09
N GLU A 185 -5.93 -24.65 21.14
CA GLU A 185 -7.11 -25.52 21.12
C GLU A 185 -8.41 -24.70 21.01
N ILE A 186 -9.16 -24.88 19.93
CA ILE A 186 -10.48 -24.25 19.76
C ILE A 186 -11.59 -25.17 20.25
N THR A 187 -12.56 -24.65 20.99
CA THR A 187 -13.73 -25.41 21.44
C THR A 187 -14.83 -25.35 20.38
N LEU A 188 -15.30 -26.53 19.93
CA LEU A 188 -16.36 -26.68 18.93
C LEU A 188 -17.38 -27.73 19.41
N GLY A 189 -18.64 -27.59 19.03
CA GLY A 189 -19.71 -28.53 19.40
C GLY A 189 -21.02 -28.20 18.70
N TYR A 190 -22.03 -29.07 18.86
CA TYR A 190 -23.36 -28.82 18.30
C TYR A 190 -23.97 -27.54 18.89
N GLY A 191 -24.31 -26.57 18.03
CA GLY A 191 -24.76 -25.23 18.47
C GLY A 191 -23.63 -24.35 19.05
N LYS A 192 -22.37 -24.77 18.94
CA LYS A 192 -21.14 -24.04 19.29
C LYS A 192 -20.16 -24.11 18.10
N GLY A 193 -20.56 -23.51 16.99
CA GLY A 193 -19.78 -23.50 15.74
C GLY A 193 -19.95 -24.71 14.82
N LEU A 194 -20.68 -25.76 15.24
CA LEU A 194 -21.04 -26.92 14.40
C LEU A 194 -22.56 -27.07 14.28
N THR A 195 -23.03 -27.44 13.08
CA THR A 195 -24.43 -27.75 12.79
C THR A 195 -24.76 -29.24 12.93
N GLY A 196 -23.74 -30.10 13.07
CA GLY A 196 -23.87 -31.54 13.30
C GLY A 196 -22.56 -32.19 13.74
N ILE A 197 -22.64 -33.42 14.23
CA ILE A 197 -21.50 -34.31 14.52
C ILE A 197 -21.92 -35.73 14.11
N GLU A 198 -21.13 -36.39 13.27
CA GLU A 198 -21.28 -37.79 12.86
C GLU A 198 -19.98 -38.55 13.18
N ARG A 199 -20.07 -39.71 13.85
CA ARG A 199 -18.92 -40.58 14.14
C ARG A 199 -18.82 -41.69 13.09
N ASP A 200 -17.74 -41.67 12.32
CA ASP A 200 -17.35 -42.71 11.37
C ASP A 200 -16.28 -43.63 11.98
N THR A 201 -16.36 -44.93 11.70
CA THR A 201 -15.45 -45.97 12.19
C THR A 201 -15.11 -46.99 11.08
N THR A 202 -15.16 -46.59 9.80
CA THR A 202 -15.09 -47.51 8.65
C THR A 202 -13.67 -47.96 8.24
N GLY A 203 -12.67 -47.71 9.10
CA GLY A 203 -11.30 -48.21 8.94
C GLY A 203 -10.81 -48.85 10.23
N THR A 204 -10.17 -50.02 10.11
CA THR A 204 -9.67 -50.83 11.24
C THR A 204 -8.23 -51.31 11.01
N ASP A 205 -7.57 -50.81 9.97
CA ASP A 205 -6.22 -51.22 9.61
C ASP A 205 -5.25 -50.73 10.71
N ASN A 206 -4.38 -51.62 11.19
CA ASN A 206 -3.51 -51.43 12.37
C ASN A 206 -4.20 -51.15 13.72
N PHE A 207 -5.54 -51.15 13.82
CA PHE A 207 -6.23 -51.06 15.12
C PHE A 207 -6.10 -52.35 15.93
N TYR A 208 -5.85 -52.22 17.23
CA TYR A 208 -5.76 -53.35 18.16
C TYR A 208 -6.21 -52.96 19.56
N THR A 209 -6.63 -53.97 20.32
CA THR A 209 -6.93 -53.89 21.76
C THR A 209 -6.25 -55.01 22.54
N ARG A 210 -5.56 -55.93 21.87
CA ARG A 210 -4.63 -56.88 22.47
C ARG A 210 -3.34 -56.94 21.66
N LEU A 211 -2.21 -56.64 22.32
CA LEU A 211 -0.87 -56.80 21.74
C LEU A 211 -0.28 -58.13 22.21
N PHE A 212 0.27 -58.90 21.27
CA PHE A 212 1.16 -60.04 21.50
C PHE A 212 2.60 -59.62 21.20
N PRO A 213 3.33 -59.07 22.19
CA PRO A 213 4.71 -58.68 22.03
C PRO A 213 5.63 -59.91 22.16
N VAL A 214 6.63 -60.00 21.30
CA VAL A 214 7.47 -61.20 21.18
C VAL A 214 8.93 -60.87 21.52
N GLY A 215 9.33 -61.22 22.74
CA GLY A 215 10.67 -60.95 23.27
C GLY A 215 11.80 -61.68 22.54
N SER A 216 13.04 -61.25 22.78
CA SER A 216 14.23 -61.81 22.13
C SER A 216 14.57 -63.24 22.62
N THR A 217 15.37 -63.96 21.84
CA THR A 217 15.99 -65.26 22.19
C THR A 217 17.39 -65.12 22.81
N ARG A 218 18.02 -63.96 22.64
CA ARG A 218 19.45 -63.75 22.92
C ARG A 218 19.75 -63.87 24.41
N ASN A 219 20.88 -64.49 24.77
CA ASN A 219 21.30 -64.75 26.15
C ASN A 219 20.33 -65.58 27.01
N ILE A 220 19.44 -66.36 26.40
CA ILE A 220 18.48 -67.25 27.09
C ILE A 220 18.89 -68.71 26.92
N ASP A 221 18.93 -69.43 28.04
CA ASP A 221 19.00 -70.89 28.09
C ASP A 221 17.59 -71.42 28.34
N PRO A 222 16.90 -72.01 27.34
CA PRO A 222 15.52 -72.45 27.49
C PRO A 222 15.33 -73.54 28.55
N SER A 223 16.39 -74.30 28.87
CA SER A 223 16.36 -75.37 29.87
C SER A 223 16.41 -74.84 31.31
N LYS A 224 16.90 -73.60 31.50
CA LYS A 224 17.00 -72.91 32.79
C LYS A 224 15.90 -71.87 33.00
N TYR A 225 15.62 -71.05 32.00
CA TYR A 225 14.60 -70.00 32.06
C TYR A 225 13.17 -70.56 31.86
N GLY A 226 13.04 -71.77 31.29
CA GLY A 226 11.75 -72.45 31.09
C GLY A 226 10.98 -72.00 29.85
N HIS A 227 11.38 -70.88 29.23
CA HIS A 227 10.85 -70.37 27.97
C HIS A 227 11.99 -70.17 26.96
N SER A 228 11.68 -70.29 25.65
CA SER A 228 12.66 -70.12 24.56
C SER A 228 12.93 -68.68 24.16
N ARG A 229 12.15 -67.74 24.68
CA ARG A 229 12.20 -66.29 24.42
C ARG A 229 11.91 -65.54 25.72
N LEU A 230 12.32 -64.28 25.83
CA LEU A 230 11.99 -63.41 26.95
C LEU A 230 10.46 -63.27 27.05
N MET A 231 9.94 -63.27 28.28
CA MET A 231 8.49 -63.22 28.56
C MET A 231 8.16 -61.91 29.28
N LEU A 232 6.89 -61.51 29.27
CA LEU A 232 6.43 -60.43 30.15
C LEU A 232 6.39 -60.92 31.62
N PRO A 233 6.54 -60.02 32.63
CA PRO A 233 6.64 -60.37 34.04
C PRO A 233 5.59 -61.36 34.53
N GLY A 234 6.06 -62.48 35.07
CA GLY A 234 5.22 -63.59 35.51
C GLY A 234 4.70 -64.50 34.39
N GLY A 235 5.33 -64.48 33.22
CA GLY A 235 5.05 -65.40 32.10
C GLY A 235 3.86 -64.99 31.23
N ARG A 236 3.46 -63.70 31.21
CA ARG A 236 2.35 -63.23 30.35
C ARG A 236 2.76 -63.25 28.87
N GLN A 237 1.78 -63.43 27.99
CA GLN A 237 1.97 -63.52 26.54
C GLN A 237 1.39 -62.33 25.75
N TYR A 238 0.58 -61.49 26.40
CA TYR A 238 -0.10 -60.36 25.79
C TYR A 238 -0.44 -59.28 26.83
N VAL A 239 -0.79 -58.10 26.33
CA VAL A 239 -1.39 -57.00 27.10
C VAL A 239 -2.68 -56.57 26.40
N GLU A 240 -3.75 -56.37 27.16
CA GLU A 240 -5.06 -55.90 26.67
C GLU A 240 -5.31 -54.45 27.10
N ILE A 241 -5.85 -53.63 26.20
CA ILE A 241 -6.15 -52.20 26.35
C ILE A 241 -7.50 -51.87 25.69
N HIS A 242 -8.36 -51.10 26.35
CA HIS A 242 -9.68 -50.65 25.84
C HIS A 242 -10.63 -51.77 25.31
N THR A 243 -10.44 -53.02 25.75
CA THR A 243 -11.23 -54.18 25.26
C THR A 243 -12.71 -54.14 25.65
N GLU A 244 -13.09 -53.42 26.71
CA GLU A 244 -14.50 -53.22 27.10
C GLU A 244 -15.23 -52.21 26.19
N GLU A 245 -14.50 -51.29 25.57
CA GLU A 245 -15.06 -50.20 24.75
C GLU A 245 -15.17 -50.59 23.26
N TYR A 246 -14.12 -51.22 22.71
CA TYR A 246 -14.03 -51.55 21.28
C TYR A 246 -14.12 -53.06 20.98
N GLY A 247 -14.09 -53.93 22.00
CA GLY A 247 -13.95 -55.38 21.80
C GLY A 247 -12.49 -55.83 21.62
N ILE A 248 -12.27 -57.06 21.14
CA ILE A 248 -10.93 -57.68 21.05
C ILE A 248 -10.43 -57.70 19.59
N TYR A 249 -9.30 -57.03 19.36
CA TYR A 249 -8.55 -56.97 18.10
C TYR A 249 -7.07 -57.29 18.37
N ASP A 250 -6.53 -58.29 17.68
CA ASP A 250 -5.20 -58.84 17.96
C ASP A 250 -4.11 -58.24 17.05
N ARG A 251 -3.05 -57.67 17.65
CA ARG A 251 -1.79 -57.31 16.97
C ARG A 251 -0.65 -58.22 17.40
N TYR A 252 0.15 -58.67 16.45
CA TYR A 252 1.44 -59.31 16.67
C TYR A 252 2.55 -58.27 16.52
N GLU A 253 3.56 -58.31 17.39
CA GLU A 253 4.74 -57.43 17.26
C GLU A 253 5.99 -58.13 17.80
N GLN A 254 7.10 -58.02 17.08
CA GLN A 254 8.37 -58.68 17.44
C GLN A 254 9.55 -57.74 17.32
N ASP A 255 9.65 -56.99 16.22
CA ASP A 255 10.93 -56.42 15.84
C ASP A 255 11.26 -55.19 16.70
N ALA A 256 10.23 -54.47 17.17
CA ALA A 256 10.31 -53.45 18.22
C ALA A 256 10.91 -53.97 19.56
N PHE A 257 10.81 -55.27 19.84
CA PHE A 257 11.25 -55.89 21.10
C PHE A 257 12.46 -56.84 20.94
N SER A 258 12.91 -57.07 19.71
CA SER A 258 14.04 -57.93 19.35
C SER A 258 15.35 -57.58 20.08
N GLY A 259 15.56 -56.29 20.35
CA GLY A 259 16.70 -55.72 21.06
C GLY A 259 16.62 -55.77 22.59
N ILE A 260 15.60 -56.40 23.18
CA ILE A 260 15.43 -56.52 24.65
C ILE A 260 15.66 -57.97 25.08
N TYR A 261 16.68 -58.19 25.91
CA TYR A 261 17.16 -59.51 26.34
C TYR A 261 17.99 -59.38 27.63
N PRO A 262 18.15 -60.45 28.42
CA PRO A 262 19.00 -60.46 29.61
C PRO A 262 20.43 -60.04 29.29
N ARG A 263 20.91 -58.94 29.91
CA ARG A 263 22.19 -58.32 29.57
C ARG A 263 22.83 -57.53 30.70
N ARG A 264 24.15 -57.39 30.60
CA ARG A 264 24.97 -56.46 31.39
C ARG A 264 25.74 -55.57 30.43
N ILE A 265 25.61 -54.26 30.59
CA ILE A 265 26.52 -53.28 29.98
C ILE A 265 27.76 -53.21 30.89
N GLY A 266 28.88 -53.77 30.43
CA GLY A 266 30.17 -53.68 31.09
C GLY A 266 30.95 -52.44 30.66
N ALA A 267 32.09 -52.22 31.31
CA ALA A 267 33.01 -51.13 30.99
C ALA A 267 34.46 -51.63 31.04
N VAL A 268 35.24 -51.31 30.01
CA VAL A 268 36.64 -51.68 29.91
C VAL A 268 37.47 -50.89 30.92
N SER A 269 38.09 -51.57 31.88
CA SER A 269 38.99 -50.94 32.86
C SER A 269 40.39 -50.72 32.29
N SER A 270 40.89 -51.65 31.48
CA SER A 270 42.23 -51.61 30.90
C SER A 270 42.35 -52.50 29.66
N VAL A 271 43.33 -52.19 28.81
CA VAL A 271 43.62 -52.88 27.54
C VAL A 271 45.12 -53.12 27.42
N ARG A 272 45.49 -54.27 26.87
CA ARG A 272 46.85 -54.60 26.41
C ARG A 272 46.81 -55.23 25.02
N SER A 273 47.93 -55.25 24.33
CA SER A 273 48.09 -55.96 23.06
C SER A 273 49.36 -56.81 23.04
N GLU A 274 49.40 -57.78 22.13
CA GLU A 274 50.52 -58.69 21.95
C GLU A 274 50.71 -58.99 20.45
N ASP A 275 51.92 -58.78 19.94
CA ASP A 275 52.25 -59.06 18.54
C ASP A 275 52.61 -60.53 18.39
N VAL A 276 51.77 -61.26 17.65
CA VAL A 276 51.84 -62.71 17.42
C VAL A 276 52.07 -63.00 15.94
N LYS A 277 52.03 -64.28 15.56
CA LYS A 277 52.07 -64.74 14.17
C LYS A 277 50.97 -65.75 13.91
N ASP A 278 50.42 -65.74 12.70
CA ASP A 278 49.55 -66.81 12.20
C ASP A 278 50.35 -68.07 11.82
N ASP A 279 49.63 -69.12 11.41
CA ASP A 279 50.23 -70.41 11.02
C ASP A 279 51.07 -70.32 9.71
N ASP A 280 50.85 -69.30 8.88
CA ASP A 280 51.65 -69.01 7.68
C ASP A 280 52.89 -68.13 7.98
N GLY A 281 52.96 -67.55 9.19
CA GLY A 281 54.09 -66.79 9.72
C GLY A 281 53.98 -65.27 9.58
N ASN A 282 52.84 -64.71 9.16
CA ASN A 282 52.58 -63.28 9.05
C ASN A 282 52.38 -62.67 10.46
N PRO A 283 52.91 -61.46 10.75
CA PRO A 283 52.71 -60.81 12.04
C PRO A 283 51.34 -60.10 12.12
N PHE A 284 50.61 -60.31 13.21
CA PHE A 284 49.39 -59.56 13.53
C PHE A 284 49.30 -59.27 15.04
N THR A 285 48.41 -58.37 15.44
CA THR A 285 48.30 -57.94 16.84
C THR A 285 47.00 -58.45 17.46
N VAL A 286 47.10 -59.20 18.56
CA VAL A 286 45.93 -59.60 19.38
C VAL A 286 45.72 -58.55 20.48
N TYR A 287 44.45 -58.20 20.72
CA TYR A 287 44.05 -57.25 21.75
C TYR A 287 43.31 -57.95 22.89
N TYR A 288 43.65 -57.58 24.13
CA TYR A 288 43.03 -58.08 25.34
C TYR A 288 42.49 -56.93 26.17
N PHE A 289 41.30 -57.09 26.76
CA PHE A 289 40.69 -56.10 27.64
C PHE A 289 40.23 -56.71 28.97
N ARG A 290 40.02 -55.86 29.98
CA ARG A 290 39.54 -56.25 31.31
C ARG A 290 38.31 -55.45 31.69
N ASP A 291 37.45 -56.05 32.50
CA ASP A 291 36.41 -55.36 33.28
C ASP A 291 36.54 -55.79 34.75
N ASP A 292 37.12 -54.92 35.58
CA ASP A 292 37.29 -55.19 37.01
C ASP A 292 35.97 -55.04 37.81
N SER A 293 34.89 -54.56 37.17
CA SER A 293 33.52 -54.53 37.72
C SER A 293 32.66 -55.73 37.34
N LEU A 294 33.19 -56.68 36.56
CA LEU A 294 32.51 -57.92 36.20
C LEU A 294 32.40 -58.87 37.42
N ASN A 295 31.19 -59.12 37.88
CA ASN A 295 30.89 -59.84 39.13
C ASN A 295 30.81 -61.38 39.00
N PHE A 296 30.77 -61.93 37.78
CA PHE A 296 30.72 -63.37 37.49
C PHE A 296 31.84 -63.80 36.52
N ASP A 297 32.02 -65.11 36.32
CA ASP A 297 32.92 -65.66 35.29
C ASP A 297 32.08 -66.10 34.07
N PRO A 298 32.24 -65.48 32.88
CA PRO A 298 31.52 -65.86 31.67
C PRO A 298 31.65 -67.34 31.24
N ASN A 299 32.68 -68.06 31.70
CA ASN A 299 32.86 -69.48 31.38
C ASN A 299 31.90 -70.40 32.16
N ASP A 300 31.40 -69.99 33.33
CA ASP A 300 30.35 -70.72 34.08
C ASP A 300 28.94 -70.62 33.40
N TYR A 301 28.85 -69.82 32.34
CA TYR A 301 27.61 -69.32 31.75
C TYR A 301 27.52 -69.52 30.22
N GLU A 302 28.39 -70.35 29.64
CA GLU A 302 28.35 -70.74 28.22
C GLU A 302 26.97 -71.29 27.81
N LEU A 303 26.52 -70.91 26.61
CA LEU A 303 25.40 -71.57 25.92
C LEU A 303 25.95 -72.72 25.05
N PRO A 304 25.27 -73.89 24.97
CA PRO A 304 25.69 -74.98 24.10
C PRO A 304 25.77 -74.55 22.62
N ASP A 305 26.80 -75.01 21.94
CA ASP A 305 27.05 -74.80 20.50
C ASP A 305 27.22 -73.33 20.04
N GLU A 306 27.35 -72.36 20.97
CA GLU A 306 27.52 -70.93 20.69
C GLU A 306 28.89 -70.38 21.15
N THR A 307 29.49 -69.50 20.34
CA THR A 307 30.74 -68.79 20.67
C THR A 307 30.45 -67.51 21.46
N LYS A 308 31.22 -67.22 22.53
CA LYS A 308 31.04 -65.98 23.31
C LYS A 308 31.36 -64.76 22.46
N ARG A 309 30.53 -63.71 22.57
CA ARG A 309 30.63 -62.50 21.73
C ARG A 309 30.58 -61.22 22.56
N VAL A 310 31.24 -60.19 22.05
CA VAL A 310 31.26 -58.83 22.59
C VAL A 310 30.89 -57.87 21.48
N SER A 311 29.94 -56.96 21.71
CA SER A 311 29.81 -55.76 20.88
C SER A 311 30.02 -54.50 21.73
N PHE A 312 30.89 -53.62 21.23
CA PHE A 312 31.21 -52.35 21.87
C PHE A 312 30.09 -51.34 21.61
N GLN A 313 29.72 -50.58 22.64
CA GLN A 313 28.57 -49.68 22.68
C GLN A 313 28.98 -48.20 22.57
N ASP A 314 30.29 -47.94 22.67
CA ASP A 314 31.01 -46.71 22.33
C ASP A 314 32.52 -47.08 22.19
N GLY A 315 33.38 -46.08 22.06
CA GLY A 315 34.80 -46.28 21.75
C GLY A 315 35.07 -46.51 20.26
N ASP A 316 36.33 -46.72 19.89
CA ASP A 316 36.77 -46.79 18.48
C ASP A 316 36.37 -48.12 17.78
N LEU A 317 35.72 -49.03 18.50
CA LEU A 317 35.15 -50.28 17.99
C LEU A 317 33.62 -50.30 17.96
N SER A 318 32.95 -49.21 18.33
CA SER A 318 31.50 -49.10 18.29
C SER A 318 30.99 -49.23 16.84
N GLY A 319 30.08 -50.17 16.59
CA GLY A 319 29.57 -50.44 15.23
C GLY A 319 30.59 -51.14 14.30
N LEU A 320 31.69 -51.68 14.83
CA LEU A 320 32.64 -52.52 14.10
C LEU A 320 32.57 -53.96 14.61
N GLY A 321 32.81 -54.93 13.73
CA GLY A 321 32.73 -56.36 14.04
C GLY A 321 32.21 -57.18 12.86
N GLN A 322 31.76 -58.39 13.14
CA GLN A 322 31.07 -59.27 12.19
C GLN A 322 29.55 -59.19 12.38
N GLY A 323 28.82 -59.45 11.29
CA GLY A 323 27.34 -59.51 11.26
C GLY A 323 26.65 -58.15 11.47
N GLU A 324 25.32 -58.16 11.39
CA GLU A 324 24.47 -56.98 11.61
C GLU A 324 24.50 -56.49 13.07
N ASP A 325 24.91 -57.34 14.01
CA ASP A 325 25.05 -57.02 15.43
C ASP A 325 26.41 -56.41 15.83
N HIS A 326 27.31 -56.23 14.86
CA HIS A 326 28.65 -55.64 15.03
C HIS A 326 29.43 -56.24 16.23
N TYR A 327 29.61 -57.57 16.22
CA TYR A 327 30.27 -58.29 17.31
C TYR A 327 31.70 -58.71 16.97
N PHE A 328 32.52 -58.87 18.01
CA PHE A 328 33.75 -59.66 17.97
C PHE A 328 33.53 -60.95 18.77
N GLU A 329 34.08 -62.06 18.30
CA GLU A 329 34.18 -63.28 19.13
C GLU A 329 35.28 -63.09 20.19
N VAL A 330 35.09 -63.66 21.38
CA VAL A 330 36.02 -63.48 22.50
C VAL A 330 36.26 -64.76 23.30
N ASN A 331 37.50 -64.95 23.77
CA ASN A 331 37.81 -65.92 24.83
C ASN A 331 37.93 -65.18 26.16
N PHE A 332 37.44 -65.77 27.26
CA PHE A 332 37.66 -65.23 28.61
C PHE A 332 38.62 -66.11 29.41
N ASN A 333 39.69 -65.49 29.93
CA ASN A 333 40.66 -66.17 30.78
C ASN A 333 40.30 -65.97 32.27
N SER A 334 39.69 -66.99 32.88
CA SER A 334 39.29 -67.00 34.30
C SER A 334 40.44 -66.69 35.29
N ALA A 335 41.69 -66.97 34.94
CA ALA A 335 42.84 -66.78 35.82
C ALA A 335 43.41 -65.36 35.77
N THR A 336 43.45 -64.72 34.59
CA THR A 336 43.87 -63.31 34.47
C THR A 336 42.71 -62.33 34.57
N ARG A 337 41.46 -62.79 34.36
CA ARG A 337 40.23 -61.99 34.18
C ARG A 337 40.33 -61.02 32.99
N GLU A 338 40.83 -61.53 31.87
CA GLU A 338 40.96 -60.82 30.60
C GLU A 338 40.06 -61.47 29.54
N PHE A 339 39.45 -60.63 28.71
CA PHE A 339 38.87 -61.03 27.42
C PHE A 339 39.94 -60.86 26.34
N GLU A 340 40.17 -61.91 25.56
CA GLU A 340 40.89 -61.89 24.29
C GLU A 340 39.89 -61.58 23.17
N ILE A 341 40.21 -60.61 22.30
CA ILE A 341 39.41 -60.32 21.11
C ILE A 341 39.98 -61.09 19.93
N ILE A 342 39.14 -61.87 19.25
CA ILE A 342 39.51 -62.53 18.00
C ILE A 342 39.60 -61.49 16.89
N THR A 343 40.81 -61.28 16.36
CA THR A 343 41.09 -60.32 15.28
C THR A 343 40.42 -60.76 13.98
N ILE A 344 39.79 -59.81 13.28
CA ILE A 344 39.08 -60.01 12.00
C ILE A 344 39.67 -59.11 10.91
N TRP A 345 39.46 -59.50 9.65
CA TRP A 345 39.93 -58.77 8.46
C TRP A 345 38.75 -58.58 7.50
N PRO A 346 37.92 -57.53 7.68
CA PRO A 346 36.66 -57.36 6.95
C PRO A 346 36.77 -56.55 5.65
N TYR A 347 37.99 -56.20 5.23
CA TYR A 347 38.27 -55.38 4.05
C TYR A 347 39.33 -56.06 3.16
N ASP A 348 39.21 -55.90 1.84
CA ASP A 348 40.13 -56.48 0.83
C ASP A 348 41.54 -55.84 0.80
N ASP A 349 41.91 -55.03 1.79
CA ASP A 349 43.16 -54.24 1.85
C ASP A 349 44.10 -54.64 3.00
N ASP A 350 43.91 -55.82 3.58
CA ASP A 350 44.66 -56.37 4.72
C ASP A 350 44.58 -55.50 6.00
N THR A 351 43.45 -54.81 6.25
CA THR A 351 43.20 -54.06 7.49
C THR A 351 42.64 -54.94 8.62
N GLN A 352 43.41 -55.12 9.71
CA GLN A 352 42.93 -55.79 10.94
C GLN A 352 42.00 -54.91 11.78
N LEU A 353 40.96 -55.53 12.34
CA LEU A 353 40.13 -55.02 13.43
C LEU A 353 40.10 -56.04 14.59
N PRO A 354 40.44 -55.65 15.83
CA PRO A 354 40.97 -54.33 16.24
C PRO A 354 42.37 -54.07 15.66
N GLY A 355 42.69 -52.81 15.37
CA GLY A 355 43.97 -52.45 14.77
C GLY A 355 44.23 -50.96 14.52
N GLY A 356 45.51 -50.57 14.54
CA GLY A 356 45.96 -49.23 14.18
C GLY A 356 45.48 -48.14 15.14
N LYS A 357 44.38 -47.46 14.77
CA LYS A 357 43.65 -46.54 15.67
C LYS A 357 42.35 -47.13 16.22
N LEU A 358 41.78 -48.13 15.56
CA LEU A 358 40.48 -48.72 15.89
C LEU A 358 40.71 -49.86 16.89
N VAL A 359 40.88 -49.48 18.15
CA VAL A 359 41.27 -50.37 19.26
C VAL A 359 40.43 -50.05 20.50
N PRO A 360 40.15 -51.03 21.38
CA PRO A 360 39.41 -50.75 22.61
C PRO A 360 40.25 -49.91 23.57
N LYS A 361 39.60 -49.12 24.43
CA LYS A 361 40.22 -48.23 25.40
C LYS A 361 39.61 -48.40 26.79
N SER A 362 40.35 -47.93 27.80
CA SER A 362 39.82 -47.77 29.15
C SER A 362 38.69 -46.73 29.15
N GLY A 363 37.50 -47.14 29.57
CA GLY A 363 36.26 -46.36 29.53
C GLY A 363 35.20 -46.91 28.58
N ASP A 364 35.59 -47.64 27.53
CA ASP A 364 34.67 -48.12 26.50
C ASP A 364 33.64 -49.11 27.09
N ARG A 365 32.36 -48.94 26.73
CA ARG A 365 31.27 -49.81 27.17
C ARG A 365 31.07 -50.97 26.21
N TYR A 366 30.67 -52.12 26.74
CA TYR A 366 30.46 -53.32 25.94
C TYR A 366 29.30 -54.17 26.49
N ILE A 367 28.71 -55.02 25.64
CA ILE A 367 27.73 -56.03 26.06
C ILE A 367 28.29 -57.42 25.74
N LEU A 368 28.09 -58.37 26.65
CA LEU A 368 28.36 -59.79 26.39
C LEU A 368 27.12 -60.47 25.80
N TRP A 369 27.33 -61.25 24.75
CA TRP A 369 26.33 -62.04 24.07
C TRP A 369 26.77 -63.50 23.96
N ASN A 370 25.84 -64.40 23.63
CA ASN A 370 26.05 -65.85 23.56
C ASN A 370 26.49 -66.49 24.90
N ILE A 371 26.01 -65.92 26.01
CA ILE A 371 26.04 -66.55 27.34
C ILE A 371 24.65 -66.52 27.96
N ARG A 372 24.32 -67.50 28.80
CA ARG A 372 23.17 -67.40 29.72
C ARG A 372 23.56 -66.35 30.77
N MET A 373 22.82 -65.25 30.92
CA MET A 373 23.13 -64.33 32.02
C MET A 373 22.92 -64.99 33.40
N PRO A 374 23.52 -64.49 34.49
CA PRO A 374 23.11 -64.85 35.84
C PRO A 374 21.63 -64.52 36.10
N ASP A 375 20.99 -65.29 36.97
CA ASP A 375 19.55 -65.24 37.25
C ASP A 375 19.04 -63.83 37.63
N GLU A 376 19.90 -62.97 38.19
CA GLU A 376 19.59 -61.57 38.58
C GLU A 376 19.24 -60.65 37.38
N TYR A 377 19.66 -60.99 36.16
CA TYR A 377 19.43 -60.17 34.95
C TYR A 377 18.12 -60.50 34.21
N TYR A 378 17.46 -61.63 34.53
CA TYR A 378 16.19 -61.98 33.87
C TYR A 378 15.03 -61.07 34.30
N PRO A 379 14.74 -60.85 35.61
CA PRO A 379 13.66 -59.96 36.03
C PRO A 379 13.84 -58.51 35.54
N LEU A 380 15.09 -58.04 35.48
CA LEU A 380 15.40 -56.71 34.94
C LEU A 380 15.07 -56.60 33.45
N ALA A 381 15.31 -57.65 32.66
CA ALA A 381 14.93 -57.70 31.25
C ALA A 381 13.41 -57.90 31.07
N GLU A 382 12.74 -58.68 31.93
CA GLU A 382 11.27 -58.79 31.93
C GLU A 382 10.61 -57.42 32.23
N GLU A 383 11.17 -56.64 33.15
CA GLU A 383 10.70 -55.28 33.50
C GLU A 383 11.03 -54.25 32.40
N GLU A 384 12.22 -54.33 31.79
CA GLU A 384 12.58 -53.55 30.58
C GLU A 384 11.60 -53.86 29.41
N PHE A 385 11.27 -55.14 29.22
CA PHE A 385 10.35 -55.59 28.17
C PHE A 385 8.90 -55.16 28.43
N LEU A 386 8.40 -55.25 29.68
CA LEU A 386 7.09 -54.70 30.02
C LEU A 386 7.03 -53.19 29.81
N THR A 387 8.06 -52.46 30.25
CA THR A 387 8.14 -51.00 30.09
C THR A 387 8.10 -50.62 28.61
N ALA A 388 8.86 -51.31 27.75
CA ALA A 388 8.83 -51.11 26.31
C ALA A 388 7.48 -51.46 25.67
N VAL A 389 6.77 -52.46 26.19
CA VAL A 389 5.43 -52.86 25.71
C VAL A 389 4.36 -51.86 26.13
N GLU A 390 4.42 -51.33 27.36
CA GLU A 390 3.53 -50.27 27.83
C GLU A 390 3.80 -48.94 27.10
N GLN A 391 5.07 -48.62 26.81
CA GLN A 391 5.45 -47.50 25.96
C GLN A 391 4.96 -47.68 24.51
N PHE A 392 5.15 -48.84 23.90
CA PHE A 392 4.67 -49.15 22.56
C PHE A 392 3.14 -49.06 22.46
N ASN A 393 2.41 -49.56 23.46
CA ASN A 393 0.95 -49.36 23.55
C ASN A 393 0.60 -47.86 23.62
N THR A 394 1.37 -47.06 24.37
CA THR A 394 1.14 -45.61 24.52
C THR A 394 1.44 -44.83 23.23
N GLU A 395 2.44 -45.24 22.45
CA GLU A 395 2.87 -44.56 21.22
C GLU A 395 2.09 -45.00 19.97
N CYS A 396 1.78 -46.30 19.86
CA CYS A 396 1.21 -46.93 18.66
C CYS A 396 -0.28 -47.27 18.76
N TRP A 397 -0.95 -47.07 19.90
CA TRP A 397 -2.42 -47.17 19.98
C TRP A 397 -3.10 -45.83 19.66
N GLN A 398 -4.16 -45.87 18.87
CA GLN A 398 -4.96 -44.71 18.47
C GLN A 398 -6.43 -45.12 18.32
N ASP A 399 -7.37 -44.25 18.73
CA ASP A 399 -8.78 -44.39 18.37
C ASP A 399 -9.03 -43.82 16.96
N LEU A 400 -9.36 -44.73 16.02
CA LEU A 400 -9.63 -44.43 14.61
C LEU A 400 -11.01 -43.81 14.34
N ALA A 401 -11.76 -43.42 15.39
CA ALA A 401 -13.03 -42.72 15.22
C ALA A 401 -12.85 -41.31 14.61
N VAL A 402 -13.30 -41.16 13.37
CA VAL A 402 -13.31 -39.88 12.65
C VAL A 402 -14.64 -39.17 12.90
N TYR A 403 -14.60 -37.93 13.39
CA TYR A 403 -15.78 -37.11 13.64
C TYR A 403 -15.97 -36.12 12.50
N LYS A 404 -16.98 -36.37 11.67
CA LYS A 404 -17.42 -35.50 10.58
C LYS A 404 -18.34 -34.43 11.13
N ALA A 405 -18.00 -33.17 10.88
CA ALA A 405 -18.64 -32.03 11.53
C ALA A 405 -18.85 -30.87 10.54
N PRO A 406 -20.07 -30.66 10.00
CA PRO A 406 -20.39 -29.45 9.25
C PRO A 406 -20.40 -28.22 10.16
N THR A 407 -19.72 -27.15 9.76
CA THR A 407 -19.65 -25.89 10.53
C THR A 407 -20.96 -25.09 10.47
N ASP A 408 -21.14 -24.21 11.45
CA ASP A 408 -22.08 -23.09 11.35
C ASP A 408 -21.32 -21.87 10.82
N HIS A 409 -21.51 -21.55 9.54
CA HIS A 409 -20.79 -20.44 8.90
C HIS A 409 -21.05 -19.09 9.58
N VAL A 410 -22.27 -18.85 10.11
CA VAL A 410 -22.61 -17.60 10.77
C VAL A 410 -21.80 -17.47 12.05
N TRP A 411 -21.73 -18.54 12.84
CA TRP A 411 -20.93 -18.55 14.07
C TRP A 411 -19.43 -18.39 13.78
N ILE A 412 -18.91 -19.08 12.76
CA ILE A 412 -17.50 -18.98 12.34
C ILE A 412 -17.15 -17.54 11.91
N GLU A 413 -18.01 -16.91 11.11
CA GLU A 413 -17.84 -15.54 10.61
C GLU A 413 -17.99 -14.48 11.72
N GLU A 414 -19.02 -14.60 12.59
CA GLU A 414 -19.25 -13.66 13.70
C GLU A 414 -18.14 -13.70 14.77
N ASN A 415 -17.53 -14.86 15.01
CA ASN A 415 -16.46 -15.03 16.00
C ASN A 415 -15.05 -14.90 15.40
N GLY A 416 -14.92 -14.64 14.09
CA GLY A 416 -13.63 -14.47 13.41
C GLY A 416 -12.76 -15.73 13.42
N VAL A 417 -13.37 -16.91 13.43
CA VAL A 417 -12.69 -18.20 13.63
C VAL A 417 -12.00 -18.68 12.36
N SER A 418 -10.68 -18.83 12.41
CA SER A 418 -9.90 -19.47 11.34
C SER A 418 -9.67 -20.94 11.64
N LEU A 419 -10.12 -21.82 10.75
CA LEU A 419 -9.88 -23.26 10.79
C LEU A 419 -8.90 -23.66 9.68
N SER A 420 -7.88 -24.43 10.07
CA SER A 420 -6.91 -25.06 9.18
C SER A 420 -6.80 -26.55 9.51
N VAL A 421 -6.33 -27.34 8.56
CA VAL A 421 -5.77 -28.67 8.86
C VAL A 421 -4.67 -28.52 9.91
N GLY A 422 -4.52 -29.54 10.76
CA GLY A 422 -3.59 -29.55 11.90
C GLY A 422 -4.02 -28.71 13.12
N ARG A 423 -5.13 -27.95 13.03
CA ARG A 423 -5.63 -27.14 14.15
C ARG A 423 -6.17 -28.06 15.27
N ARG A 424 -5.71 -27.80 16.50
CA ARG A 424 -6.18 -28.46 17.72
C ARG A 424 -7.64 -28.11 18.04
N VAL A 425 -8.49 -29.10 18.28
CA VAL A 425 -9.94 -28.94 18.57
C VAL A 425 -10.34 -29.70 19.83
N ARG A 426 -11.08 -29.02 20.70
CA ARG A 426 -11.86 -29.58 21.80
C ARG A 426 -13.31 -29.77 21.32
N LEU A 427 -13.67 -30.98 20.94
CA LEU A 427 -15.01 -31.35 20.45
C LEU A 427 -15.92 -31.71 21.62
N GLU A 428 -16.99 -30.94 21.85
CA GLU A 428 -17.92 -31.12 22.97
C GLU A 428 -19.23 -31.81 22.57
N SER A 429 -19.57 -32.90 23.28
CA SER A 429 -20.85 -33.60 23.25
C SER A 429 -20.93 -34.53 24.47
N GLU A 430 -21.98 -34.41 25.27
CA GLU A 430 -22.22 -35.28 26.43
C GLU A 430 -22.69 -36.68 25.99
N GLU A 431 -23.22 -36.79 24.76
CA GLU A 431 -23.72 -38.03 24.16
C GLU A 431 -22.60 -38.89 23.56
N TYR A 432 -21.63 -38.28 22.88
CA TYR A 432 -20.48 -38.99 22.32
C TYR A 432 -19.33 -39.19 23.33
N PHE A 433 -19.22 -38.34 24.36
CA PHE A 433 -18.14 -38.38 25.35
C PHE A 433 -18.69 -38.39 26.79
N PRO A 434 -19.43 -39.43 27.20
CA PRO A 434 -20.22 -39.41 28.45
C PRO A 434 -19.41 -39.34 29.76
N GLU A 435 -18.11 -39.66 29.76
CA GLU A 435 -17.26 -39.55 30.96
C GLU A 435 -16.61 -38.17 31.14
N THR A 436 -16.31 -37.47 30.04
CA THR A 436 -15.52 -36.23 30.02
C THR A 436 -16.31 -35.00 29.56
N GLY A 437 -17.41 -35.21 28.81
CA GLY A 437 -18.16 -34.18 28.08
C GLY A 437 -17.50 -33.69 26.78
N TYR A 438 -16.26 -34.07 26.52
CA TYR A 438 -15.48 -33.62 25.35
C TYR A 438 -14.32 -34.54 24.99
N ARG A 439 -13.82 -34.42 23.75
CA ARG A 439 -12.54 -34.97 23.27
C ARG A 439 -11.64 -33.86 22.77
N SER A 440 -10.37 -33.84 23.18
CA SER A 440 -9.33 -33.06 22.49
C SER A 440 -8.74 -33.90 21.36
N SER A 441 -8.59 -33.30 20.18
CA SER A 441 -8.08 -33.94 18.95
C SER A 441 -7.63 -32.86 17.94
N ARG A 442 -7.46 -33.19 16.65
CA ARG A 442 -7.11 -32.23 15.57
C ARG A 442 -7.98 -32.36 14.33
N ILE A 443 -8.06 -31.29 13.54
CA ILE A 443 -8.64 -31.32 12.19
C ILE A 443 -7.67 -32.02 11.24
N THR A 444 -8.03 -33.18 10.71
CA THR A 444 -7.23 -33.92 9.71
C THR A 444 -7.62 -33.55 8.28
N LYS A 445 -8.86 -33.11 8.06
CA LYS A 445 -9.40 -32.75 6.73
C LYS A 445 -10.34 -31.55 6.79
N ILE A 446 -10.31 -30.72 5.77
CA ILE A 446 -11.28 -29.64 5.53
C ILE A 446 -11.78 -29.73 4.08
N THR A 447 -13.11 -29.76 3.92
CA THR A 447 -13.79 -29.45 2.65
C THR A 447 -14.55 -28.14 2.82
N ARG A 448 -14.05 -27.05 2.21
CA ARG A 448 -14.59 -25.69 2.34
C ARG A 448 -15.26 -25.24 1.04
N LYS A 449 -16.40 -24.55 1.12
CA LYS A 449 -17.01 -23.92 -0.06
C LYS A 449 -16.29 -22.63 -0.47
N VAL A 450 -16.11 -22.44 -1.78
CA VAL A 450 -15.36 -21.29 -2.33
C VAL A 450 -16.21 -20.01 -2.44
N ASN A 451 -17.53 -20.15 -2.56
CA ASN A 451 -18.47 -19.03 -2.52
C ASN A 451 -18.77 -18.55 -1.08
N GLN A 452 -18.56 -19.42 -0.07
CA GLN A 452 -18.93 -19.19 1.32
C GLN A 452 -17.89 -19.85 2.27
N PRO A 453 -16.72 -19.22 2.49
CA PRO A 453 -15.59 -19.83 3.20
C PRO A 453 -15.86 -20.32 4.63
N GLY A 454 -16.84 -19.74 5.33
CA GLY A 454 -17.24 -20.18 6.67
C GLY A 454 -18.00 -21.52 6.69
N GLU A 455 -18.57 -21.95 5.56
CA GLU A 455 -19.26 -23.25 5.43
C GLU A 455 -18.26 -24.33 5.01
N MET A 456 -17.96 -25.23 5.94
CA MET A 456 -16.95 -26.27 5.82
C MET A 456 -17.48 -27.59 6.40
N ASP A 457 -17.21 -28.71 5.73
CA ASP A 457 -17.22 -30.02 6.35
C ASP A 457 -15.79 -30.30 6.86
N ILE A 458 -15.62 -30.42 8.18
CA ILE A 458 -14.33 -30.77 8.79
C ILE A 458 -14.35 -32.21 9.31
N GLU A 459 -13.22 -32.91 9.18
CA GLU A 459 -13.00 -34.21 9.82
C GLU A 459 -12.01 -34.05 10.96
N ILE A 460 -12.41 -34.48 12.16
CA ILE A 460 -11.63 -34.40 13.40
C ILE A 460 -11.24 -35.83 13.80
N SER A 461 -9.94 -36.08 13.93
CA SER A 461 -9.39 -37.40 14.25
C SER A 461 -7.97 -37.29 14.83
N ASP A 462 -7.56 -38.29 15.60
CA ASP A 462 -6.18 -38.42 16.08
C ASP A 462 -5.30 -39.26 15.14
N ALA A 463 -5.94 -40.02 14.24
CA ALA A 463 -5.35 -40.91 13.25
C ALA A 463 -5.71 -40.49 11.81
N LEU A 464 -4.90 -40.88 10.84
CA LEU A 464 -5.17 -40.67 9.40
C LEU A 464 -5.76 -41.94 8.77
N HIS A 465 -6.84 -41.78 8.00
CA HIS A 465 -7.42 -42.85 7.18
C HIS A 465 -6.80 -42.81 5.78
N SER A 466 -6.01 -43.82 5.41
CA SER A 466 -5.52 -43.95 4.04
C SER A 466 -6.66 -44.26 3.06
N GLY A 467 -6.65 -43.59 1.90
CA GLY A 467 -7.72 -43.71 0.93
C GLY A 467 -7.81 -45.13 0.35
N ALA A 468 -9.02 -45.62 0.07
CA ALA A 468 -9.23 -46.96 -0.51
C ALA A 468 -8.55 -47.17 -1.88
N PHE A 469 -8.00 -46.12 -2.50
CA PHE A 469 -7.25 -46.15 -3.74
C PHE A 469 -5.72 -46.17 -3.55
N GLU A 470 -5.20 -45.73 -2.41
CA GLU A 470 -3.76 -45.69 -2.10
C GLU A 470 -3.24 -47.04 -1.60
N ARG A 471 -4.07 -47.77 -0.83
CA ARG A 471 -3.75 -49.11 -0.28
C ARG A 471 -3.32 -50.17 -1.32
N VAL A 472 -3.59 -49.93 -2.61
CA VAL A 472 -3.16 -50.79 -3.73
C VAL A 472 -1.72 -50.51 -4.19
N ASN A 473 -1.20 -49.30 -3.98
CA ASN A 473 0.20 -48.95 -4.23
C ASN A 473 1.08 -49.28 -3.01
N ASP A 474 0.64 -48.90 -1.80
CA ASP A 474 1.44 -49.01 -0.57
C ASP A 474 1.89 -50.46 -0.28
N SER A 475 1.00 -51.43 -0.50
CA SER A 475 1.20 -52.85 -0.19
C SER A 475 2.24 -53.60 -1.06
N ILE A 476 3.06 -52.88 -1.82
CA ILE A 476 4.19 -53.39 -2.61
C ILE A 476 5.55 -52.91 -2.04
N GLY A 477 5.60 -51.85 -1.22
CA GLY A 477 6.84 -51.23 -0.74
C GLY A 477 7.39 -51.74 0.61
N GLU A 478 6.53 -52.24 1.50
CA GLU A 478 6.90 -52.55 2.90
C GLU A 478 7.79 -53.80 3.06
N LEU A 479 9.11 -53.68 2.85
CA LEU A 479 10.07 -54.70 3.31
C LEU A 479 11.54 -54.21 3.38
N LYS A 480 11.92 -53.43 4.43
CA LYS A 480 13.07 -53.74 5.33
C LYS A 480 13.50 -52.63 6.33
N ASN A 481 13.87 -53.11 7.53
CA ASN A 481 14.98 -52.67 8.41
C ASN A 481 14.94 -51.32 9.16
N TYR A 482 14.61 -51.40 10.45
CA TYR A 482 15.39 -50.76 11.53
C TYR A 482 16.83 -51.36 11.54
N THR A 483 17.92 -50.79 12.09
CA THR A 483 18.23 -49.92 13.26
C THR A 483 19.70 -49.41 13.06
N LYS A 484 20.46 -48.70 13.92
CA LYS A 484 20.44 -47.58 14.90
C LYS A 484 21.88 -47.57 15.48
N SER A 485 22.61 -46.52 15.88
CA SER A 485 22.54 -45.04 15.94
C SER A 485 23.97 -44.55 16.39
N LYS A 486 24.38 -43.33 16.80
CA LYS A 486 23.82 -41.99 17.05
C LYS A 486 25.01 -40.98 17.23
N ALA A 487 24.90 -39.70 16.84
CA ALA A 487 25.84 -38.63 17.25
C ALA A 487 25.23 -37.21 17.16
N GLU A 488 25.71 -36.29 18.00
CA GLU A 488 25.13 -34.97 18.32
C GLU A 488 24.71 -34.05 17.14
N GLY A 489 23.50 -33.49 17.22
CA GLY A 489 23.06 -32.39 16.36
C GLY A 489 21.64 -31.89 16.69
N ALA A 490 21.51 -30.95 17.64
CA ALA A 490 20.21 -30.37 17.98
C ALA A 490 19.65 -29.55 16.80
N ALA A 491 18.67 -30.10 16.09
CA ALA A 491 18.14 -29.55 14.85
C ALA A 491 17.32 -28.27 15.08
N LEU A 492 17.98 -27.12 14.94
CA LEU A 492 17.28 -25.86 14.72
C LEU A 492 16.64 -25.86 13.31
N PRO A 493 15.41 -25.34 13.13
CA PRO A 493 14.81 -25.14 11.82
C PRO A 493 15.67 -24.24 10.90
N ASP A 494 15.44 -24.35 9.59
CA ASP A 494 16.17 -23.54 8.62
C ASP A 494 15.94 -22.03 8.84
N ILE A 495 17.05 -21.29 8.77
CA ILE A 495 17.07 -19.89 9.16
C ILE A 495 16.66 -18.98 7.98
N ILE A 496 15.47 -18.39 8.05
CA ILE A 496 14.95 -17.39 7.09
C ILE A 496 15.87 -16.16 7.07
N ARG A 497 16.54 -15.95 5.94
CA ARG A 497 17.53 -14.87 5.76
C ARG A 497 16.86 -13.53 5.46
N SER A 498 17.58 -12.41 5.63
CA SER A 498 16.98 -11.07 5.48
C SER A 498 16.47 -10.75 4.07
N TRP A 499 16.95 -11.48 3.05
CA TRP A 499 16.53 -11.38 1.64
C TRP A 499 15.59 -12.50 1.18
N ASP A 500 15.26 -13.43 2.09
CA ASP A 500 14.50 -14.65 1.79
C ASP A 500 13.01 -14.36 1.58
N LYS A 501 12.30 -15.26 0.89
CA LYS A 501 10.87 -15.12 0.59
C LYS A 501 9.98 -16.14 1.31
N THR A 502 10.56 -17.19 1.89
CA THR A 502 9.81 -18.14 2.72
C THR A 502 8.94 -17.41 3.74
N LEU A 503 7.67 -17.80 3.84
CA LEU A 503 6.74 -17.23 4.80
C LEU A 503 7.19 -17.54 6.24
N PRO A 504 7.05 -16.61 7.20
CA PRO A 504 7.25 -16.92 8.61
C PRO A 504 6.17 -17.90 9.07
N THR A 505 6.55 -18.98 9.75
CA THR A 505 5.61 -19.96 10.31
C THR A 505 6.08 -20.44 11.68
N ASP A 506 5.24 -21.17 12.41
CA ASP A 506 5.58 -21.69 13.75
C ASP A 506 6.78 -22.67 13.73
N ASN A 507 7.11 -23.22 12.55
CA ASN A 507 8.14 -24.23 12.35
C ASN A 507 9.44 -23.69 11.69
N ASN A 508 9.64 -22.38 11.58
CA ASN A 508 10.86 -21.80 11.02
C ASN A 508 11.43 -20.61 11.83
N LEU A 509 12.72 -20.30 11.61
CA LEU A 509 13.45 -19.36 12.47
C LEU A 509 13.93 -18.12 11.70
N PHE A 510 13.54 -16.92 12.13
CA PHE A 510 14.12 -15.69 11.58
C PHE A 510 15.62 -15.58 11.89
N SER A 511 16.42 -15.29 10.86
CA SER A 511 17.78 -14.79 11.05
C SER A 511 17.79 -13.51 11.88
N ALA A 512 18.84 -13.29 12.67
CA ALA A 512 19.01 -12.07 13.46
C ALA A 512 18.97 -10.77 12.61
N ARG A 513 19.16 -10.85 11.27
CA ARG A 513 19.00 -9.73 10.34
C ARG A 513 17.56 -9.55 9.83
N ARG A 514 16.75 -10.62 9.74
CA ARG A 514 15.32 -10.56 9.43
C ARG A 514 14.51 -10.09 10.64
N SER A 515 14.80 -10.61 11.84
CA SER A 515 14.17 -10.13 13.09
C SER A 515 14.40 -8.64 13.33
N GLN A 516 15.58 -8.11 12.97
CA GLN A 516 15.93 -6.68 13.03
C GLN A 516 15.33 -5.83 11.89
N ALA A 517 14.65 -6.44 10.92
CA ALA A 517 13.97 -5.74 9.83
C ALA A 517 12.44 -5.69 10.02
N GLU A 518 11.86 -6.64 10.78
CA GLU A 518 10.41 -6.78 10.97
C GLU A 518 9.92 -6.47 12.40
N HIS A 519 10.75 -6.65 13.43
CA HIS A 519 10.36 -6.38 14.83
C HIS A 519 11.08 -5.16 15.40
N ILE A 520 10.34 -4.29 16.12
CA ILE A 520 10.93 -3.16 16.85
C ILE A 520 11.89 -3.68 17.93
N SER A 521 13.13 -3.20 17.90
CA SER A 521 14.15 -3.51 18.88
C SER A 521 13.82 -2.95 20.27
N LYS A 522 13.65 -3.83 21.25
CA LYS A 522 13.53 -3.48 22.68
C LYS A 522 14.85 -3.00 23.33
N LYS A 523 15.95 -2.82 22.55
CA LYS A 523 17.29 -2.49 23.05
C LYS A 523 18.11 -1.52 22.17
N LYS A 524 17.62 -1.14 20.98
CA LYS A 524 18.29 -0.22 20.05
C LYS A 524 17.27 0.75 19.47
N ASN A 525 17.73 1.89 18.97
CA ASN A 525 16.86 2.84 18.26
C ASN A 525 16.36 2.21 16.96
N ASP A 526 15.06 2.33 16.70
CA ASP A 526 14.36 1.63 15.62
C ASP A 526 13.22 2.48 15.03
N ARG A 527 12.63 2.06 13.91
CA ARG A 527 11.51 2.76 13.25
C ARG A 527 10.63 1.79 12.43
N ALA A 528 9.40 1.57 12.89
CA ALA A 528 8.37 0.91 12.09
C ALA A 528 8.00 1.70 10.83
N LYS A 529 7.68 0.99 9.74
CA LYS A 529 7.18 1.57 8.48
C LYS A 529 5.65 1.59 8.39
N GLY A 530 4.98 0.66 9.08
CA GLY A 530 3.51 0.61 9.19
C GLY A 530 3.00 1.36 10.42
N LYS A 531 1.67 1.50 10.52
CA LYS A 531 1.00 1.87 11.78
C LYS A 531 1.10 0.72 12.77
N ILE A 532 1.13 1.04 14.06
CA ILE A 532 1.04 0.06 15.16
C ILE A 532 -0.07 0.51 16.09
N THR A 533 -0.96 -0.41 16.43
CA THR A 533 -2.05 -0.23 17.39
C THR A 533 -1.68 -0.97 18.68
N PHE A 534 -1.92 -0.36 19.83
CA PHE A 534 -1.75 -1.00 21.13
C PHE A 534 -3.11 -1.02 21.84
N GLU A 535 -3.76 -2.17 21.87
CA GLU A 535 -5.17 -2.30 22.32
C GLU A 535 -5.35 -2.00 23.80
N ALA A 536 -4.35 -2.33 24.64
CA ALA A 536 -4.31 -2.00 26.06
C ALA A 536 -3.61 -0.65 26.36
N GLY A 537 -3.30 0.15 25.33
CA GLY A 537 -2.46 1.34 25.47
C GLY A 537 -0.95 1.04 25.57
N ALA A 538 -0.15 2.04 25.92
CA ALA A 538 1.31 1.94 26.01
C ALA A 538 1.92 2.89 27.05
N SER A 539 2.72 2.36 27.98
CA SER A 539 3.51 3.13 28.97
C SER A 539 4.89 3.56 28.45
N PHE A 540 5.35 4.72 28.91
CA PHE A 540 6.62 5.35 28.52
C PHE A 540 7.39 5.86 29.75
N GLY A 541 8.23 5.01 30.35
CA GLY A 541 9.02 5.37 31.53
C GLY A 541 9.51 4.13 32.29
N GLN A 542 10.01 4.29 33.52
CA GLN A 542 10.41 3.16 34.36
C GLN A 542 9.35 2.72 35.40
N GLU A 543 8.30 3.52 35.64
CA GLU A 543 7.30 3.26 36.71
C GLU A 543 5.90 3.84 36.35
N ASP A 544 5.36 3.51 35.16
CA ASP A 544 4.03 3.96 34.63
C ASP A 544 3.69 5.47 34.68
N ASN A 545 4.66 6.32 35.02
CA ASN A 545 4.52 7.78 35.17
C ASN A 545 4.16 8.54 33.88
N ALA A 546 4.12 7.87 32.74
CA ALA A 546 3.58 8.41 31.50
C ALA A 546 3.08 7.26 30.62
N GLY A 547 1.98 7.46 29.90
CA GLY A 547 1.38 6.44 29.05
C GLY A 547 0.17 6.95 28.27
N ILE A 548 -0.28 6.15 27.31
CA ILE A 548 -1.54 6.30 26.57
C ILE A 548 -2.42 5.11 26.94
N ASP A 549 -3.70 5.33 27.26
CA ASP A 549 -4.63 4.25 27.64
C ASP A 549 -5.29 3.53 26.44
N ASP A 550 -6.14 2.55 26.73
CA ASP A 550 -6.93 1.76 25.77
C ASP A 550 -7.91 2.58 24.91
N LYS A 551 -8.10 3.87 25.22
CA LYS A 551 -8.98 4.81 24.53
C LYS A 551 -8.22 5.97 23.90
N GLY A 552 -6.88 5.96 23.96
CA GLY A 552 -6.02 6.99 23.39
C GLY A 552 -5.78 8.22 24.28
N ASN A 553 -6.19 8.20 25.55
CA ASN A 553 -5.93 9.31 26.49
C ASN A 553 -4.49 9.26 26.99
N ALA A 554 -3.74 10.35 26.85
CA ALA A 554 -2.37 10.45 27.35
C ALA A 554 -2.32 10.97 28.80
N GLY A 555 -1.87 10.13 29.74
CA GLY A 555 -1.49 10.53 31.10
C GLY A 555 0.01 10.78 31.17
N LEU A 556 0.45 11.93 31.68
CA LEU A 556 1.87 12.33 31.68
C LEU A 556 2.23 13.04 33.00
N LEU A 557 3.19 12.50 33.78
CA LEU A 557 3.68 13.13 35.02
C LEU A 557 4.39 14.48 34.75
N THR A 558 5.16 14.56 33.66
CA THR A 558 5.82 15.80 33.22
C THR A 558 5.83 15.87 31.70
N LEU A 559 5.40 17.01 31.13
CA LEU A 559 5.43 17.27 29.70
C LEU A 559 6.35 18.45 29.37
N VAL A 560 7.42 18.19 28.63
CA VAL A 560 8.35 19.22 28.14
C VAL A 560 8.05 19.51 26.68
N VAL A 561 7.24 20.55 26.44
CA VAL A 561 6.94 21.03 25.08
C VAL A 561 8.19 21.72 24.50
N ARG A 562 8.83 21.08 23.51
CA ARG A 562 10.02 21.63 22.84
C ARG A 562 9.69 22.63 21.72
N GLU A 563 8.49 22.53 21.16
CA GLU A 563 8.08 23.28 19.97
C GLU A 563 6.59 23.65 20.07
N LEU A 564 5.67 22.70 19.93
CA LEU A 564 4.23 22.95 20.12
C LEU A 564 3.46 21.74 20.66
N LEU A 565 2.28 22.03 21.21
CA LEU A 565 1.24 21.11 21.67
C LEU A 565 -0.12 21.73 21.32
N ARG A 566 -1.06 20.98 20.73
CA ARG A 566 -2.36 21.53 20.28
C ARG A 566 -3.47 20.48 20.22
N SER A 567 -4.71 20.94 20.15
CA SER A 567 -5.86 20.13 19.72
C SER A 567 -5.75 19.69 18.23
N PRO A 568 -6.47 18.63 17.80
CA PRO A 568 -6.34 18.08 16.44
C PRO A 568 -6.60 19.08 15.32
N LYS A 569 -7.54 19.99 15.55
CA LYS A 569 -7.59 21.30 14.90
C LYS A 569 -7.19 22.37 15.91
N PHE A 570 -6.48 23.39 15.44
CA PHE A 570 -6.29 24.64 16.13
C PHE A 570 -6.37 25.75 15.10
N VAL A 571 -7.22 26.75 15.35
CA VAL A 571 -7.30 28.00 14.60
C VAL A 571 -7.08 29.13 15.60
N ASP A 572 -6.21 30.08 15.29
CA ASP A 572 -5.86 31.20 16.18
C ASP A 572 -6.81 32.40 15.96
N GLY A 573 -6.89 33.29 16.95
CA GLY A 573 -7.69 34.52 16.88
C GLY A 573 -9.17 34.38 17.30
N LEU A 574 -9.95 35.44 17.06
CA LEU A 574 -11.25 35.72 17.71
C LEU A 574 -12.36 34.69 17.45
N PHE A 575 -12.34 34.04 16.29
CA PHE A 575 -13.26 32.95 15.92
C PHE A 575 -12.50 31.62 15.75
N GLY A 576 -11.41 31.46 16.48
CA GLY A 576 -10.64 30.22 16.54
C GLY A 576 -11.45 29.04 17.06
N GLU A 577 -10.94 27.83 16.84
CA GLU A 577 -11.41 26.62 17.49
C GLU A 577 -10.22 25.87 18.10
N GLY A 578 -10.33 25.50 19.39
CA GLY A 578 -9.39 24.65 20.10
C GLY A 578 -8.35 25.40 20.92
N TRP A 579 -7.12 24.88 20.95
CA TRP A 579 -6.02 25.45 21.72
C TRP A 579 -4.65 25.04 21.19
N ARG A 580 -3.65 25.89 21.46
CA ARG A 580 -2.23 25.63 21.21
C ARG A 580 -1.37 26.24 22.30
N LEU A 581 -0.45 25.45 22.83
CA LEU A 581 0.69 25.87 23.65
C LEU A 581 1.95 25.71 22.79
N TRP A 582 2.80 26.74 22.69
CA TRP A 582 4.04 26.64 21.92
C TRP A 582 5.17 27.51 22.48
N MET A 583 6.39 27.25 21.99
CA MET A 583 7.57 28.06 22.27
C MET A 583 7.94 28.87 21.03
N GLU A 584 8.20 30.16 21.21
CA GLU A 584 8.64 31.08 20.15
C GLU A 584 9.66 32.05 20.77
N ASP A 585 10.86 32.15 20.18
CA ASP A 585 12.01 32.90 20.73
C ASP A 585 12.27 32.69 22.25
N ALA A 586 12.09 31.44 22.70
CA ALA A 586 12.18 30.99 24.10
C ALA A 586 11.12 31.57 25.07
N LEU A 587 10.12 32.29 24.57
CA LEU A 587 8.89 32.65 25.28
C LEU A 587 7.81 31.57 25.10
N SER A 588 6.91 31.45 26.07
CA SER A 588 5.81 30.47 26.05
C SER A 588 4.48 31.14 25.70
N HIS A 589 3.86 30.69 24.61
CA HIS A 589 2.62 31.24 24.07
C HIS A 589 1.46 30.24 24.22
N LEU A 590 0.28 30.72 24.60
CA LEU A 590 -0.92 29.90 24.81
C LEU A 590 -2.18 30.61 24.29
N THR A 591 -2.78 30.07 23.23
CA THR A 591 -4.15 30.40 22.78
C THR A 591 -5.10 29.28 23.22
N ILE A 592 -6.26 29.64 23.79
CA ILE A 592 -7.30 28.69 24.23
C ILE A 592 -8.69 29.35 24.26
N ASP A 593 -9.70 28.68 23.73
CA ASP A 593 -11.10 29.18 23.67
C ASP A 593 -11.66 29.64 25.02
N LYS A 594 -11.28 28.97 26.12
CA LYS A 594 -11.81 29.23 27.47
C LYS A 594 -10.88 28.77 28.59
N LEU A 595 -10.38 29.72 29.37
CA LEU A 595 -9.67 29.47 30.64
C LEU A 595 -10.61 29.63 31.85
N THR A 596 -10.35 28.92 32.95
CA THR A 596 -11.12 29.07 34.21
C THR A 596 -10.22 28.78 35.42
N VAL A 597 -9.97 29.80 36.24
CA VAL A 597 -9.09 29.74 37.42
C VAL A 597 -9.94 29.87 38.71
N ARG A 598 -9.70 29.02 39.71
CA ARG A 598 -10.55 28.92 40.92
C ARG A 598 -10.02 29.64 42.17
N GLN A 599 -8.78 30.12 42.18
CA GLN A 599 -8.16 30.76 43.35
C GLN A 599 -7.48 32.08 42.98
N VAL A 600 -6.22 32.05 42.53
CA VAL A 600 -5.44 33.26 42.21
C VAL A 600 -4.71 33.06 40.88
N MET A 601 -4.72 34.08 40.04
CA MET A 601 -3.88 34.22 38.85
C MET A 601 -2.91 35.36 39.11
N VAL A 602 -1.61 35.18 38.81
CA VAL A 602 -0.57 36.19 39.00
C VAL A 602 0.16 36.38 37.68
N VAL A 603 0.16 37.61 37.17
CA VAL A 603 0.78 38.00 35.90
C VAL A 603 1.42 39.39 36.03
N LEU A 604 2.40 39.69 35.18
CA LEU A 604 3.11 40.98 35.20
C LEU A 604 2.26 42.13 34.63
N GLU A 605 1.45 41.82 33.62
CA GLU A 605 0.49 42.70 32.96
C GLU A 605 -0.72 41.85 32.52
N MET A 606 -1.91 42.46 32.41
CA MET A 606 -3.13 41.76 32.01
C MET A 606 -3.98 42.63 31.07
N LEU A 607 -3.85 42.42 29.77
CA LEU A 607 -4.75 43.01 28.78
C LEU A 607 -6.10 42.27 28.84
N ILE A 608 -7.22 42.99 28.95
CA ILE A 608 -8.56 42.38 29.08
C ILE A 608 -9.49 42.93 27.99
N GLU A 609 -9.73 42.11 26.97
CA GLU A 609 -10.69 42.41 25.90
C GLU A 609 -12.11 41.98 26.32
N LYS A 610 -12.72 42.67 27.30
CA LYS A 610 -14.15 42.49 27.57
C LYS A 610 -14.89 43.75 28.05
N VAL A 611 -16.13 43.82 27.59
CA VAL A 611 -17.04 44.98 27.63
C VAL A 611 -17.48 45.37 29.04
N ARG A 612 -17.39 46.68 29.36
CA ARG A 612 -18.22 47.29 30.41
C ARG A 612 -19.67 47.30 29.96
N SER A 613 -20.59 46.69 30.71
CA SER A 613 -22.02 46.91 30.46
C SER A 613 -22.37 48.36 30.83
N VAL A 614 -22.74 49.15 29.82
CA VAL A 614 -23.17 50.53 29.96
C VAL A 614 -24.58 50.61 29.39
N GLY A 615 -25.57 50.90 30.23
CA GLY A 615 -26.97 51.05 29.82
C GLY A 615 -27.22 52.36 29.07
N GLY A 616 -26.63 52.51 27.88
CA GLY A 616 -26.63 53.74 27.10
C GLY A 616 -25.31 53.99 26.38
N GLN A 617 -24.72 55.17 26.60
CA GLN A 617 -23.50 55.62 25.93
C GLN A 617 -22.40 55.96 26.95
N LEU A 618 -21.18 55.51 26.68
CA LEU A 618 -19.98 55.92 27.41
C LEU A 618 -19.23 56.97 26.57
N CYS A 619 -19.00 58.14 27.14
CA CYS A 619 -18.15 59.16 26.55
C CYS A 619 -16.76 59.16 27.20
N VAL A 620 -15.72 59.22 26.38
CA VAL A 620 -14.34 59.47 26.80
C VAL A 620 -13.88 60.80 26.21
N SER A 621 -13.58 61.77 27.07
CA SER A 621 -13.23 63.14 26.70
C SER A 621 -12.35 63.80 27.77
N ALA A 622 -11.80 64.98 27.46
CA ALA A 622 -10.75 65.63 28.25
C ALA A 622 -11.20 66.26 29.59
N ALA A 623 -12.48 66.16 29.97
CA ALA A 623 -12.98 66.57 31.28
C ALA A 623 -14.28 65.85 31.65
N ASN A 624 -14.41 65.55 32.94
CA ASN A 624 -15.61 64.98 33.54
C ASN A 624 -15.72 65.41 35.01
N GLY A 625 -16.90 65.30 35.60
CA GLY A 625 -17.09 65.60 37.01
C GLY A 625 -18.50 65.26 37.49
N LYS A 626 -18.62 64.88 38.77
CA LYS A 626 -19.90 64.66 39.44
C LYS A 626 -20.28 65.89 40.24
N ILE A 627 -21.45 66.48 39.99
CA ILE A 627 -21.86 67.73 40.64
C ILE A 627 -22.06 67.48 42.14
N LYS A 628 -21.36 68.25 42.97
CA LYS A 628 -21.49 68.26 44.43
C LYS A 628 -22.52 69.29 44.89
N THR A 629 -22.51 70.46 44.27
CA THR A 629 -23.45 71.56 44.51
C THR A 629 -23.63 72.38 43.24
N ALA A 630 -24.88 72.71 42.91
CA ALA A 630 -25.24 73.72 41.91
C ALA A 630 -26.05 74.82 42.61
N VAL A 631 -25.66 76.09 42.43
CA VAL A 631 -26.31 77.25 43.07
C VAL A 631 -26.50 78.35 42.02
N LEU A 632 -27.73 78.87 41.90
CA LEU A 632 -28.03 79.97 40.98
C LEU A 632 -27.67 81.31 41.64
N GLU A 633 -26.67 81.99 41.10
CA GLU A 633 -26.16 83.28 41.57
C GLU A 633 -26.00 84.27 40.40
N GLY A 634 -26.67 85.42 40.46
CA GLY A 634 -26.46 86.50 39.48
C GLY A 634 -26.82 86.20 38.03
N GLY A 635 -27.67 85.19 37.77
CA GLY A 635 -28.02 84.72 36.42
C GLY A 635 -27.13 83.59 35.89
N TYR A 636 -26.23 83.05 36.72
CA TYR A 636 -25.39 81.91 36.39
C TYR A 636 -25.54 80.80 37.43
N TRP A 637 -25.55 79.54 36.98
CA TRP A 637 -25.37 78.39 37.83
C TRP A 637 -23.88 78.22 38.17
N ARG A 638 -23.52 78.50 39.42
CA ARG A 638 -22.24 78.13 40.02
C ARG A 638 -22.28 76.65 40.37
N ILE A 639 -21.49 75.84 39.65
CA ILE A 639 -21.45 74.39 39.79
C ILE A 639 -20.08 73.98 40.33
N THR A 640 -20.08 73.33 41.49
CA THR A 640 -18.88 72.73 42.10
C THR A 640 -18.98 71.21 42.00
N PHE A 641 -17.89 70.55 41.64
CA PHE A 641 -17.81 69.09 41.53
C PHE A 641 -17.36 68.41 42.83
N GLU A 642 -17.52 67.09 42.92
CA GLU A 642 -16.96 66.27 43.99
C GLU A 642 -15.45 66.10 43.86
N GLN A 643 -14.97 66.09 42.62
CA GLN A 643 -13.57 66.05 42.20
C GLN A 643 -13.03 67.47 41.97
N GLU A 644 -11.72 67.62 41.73
CA GLU A 644 -11.19 68.88 41.21
C GLU A 644 -11.76 69.17 39.82
N ASN A 645 -12.14 70.42 39.55
CA ASN A 645 -12.76 70.79 38.29
C ASN A 645 -11.77 70.73 37.11
N THR A 646 -12.09 69.90 36.11
CA THR A 646 -11.34 69.81 34.85
C THR A 646 -11.97 70.58 33.68
N PHE A 647 -13.17 71.15 33.85
CA PHE A 647 -13.84 71.95 32.82
C PHE A 647 -13.30 73.40 32.78
N VAL A 648 -13.30 73.99 31.59
CA VAL A 648 -12.83 75.36 31.31
C VAL A 648 -13.90 76.17 30.57
N ALA A 649 -13.67 77.48 30.37
CA ALA A 649 -14.56 78.30 29.55
C ALA A 649 -14.73 77.74 28.13
N HIS A 650 -15.90 77.96 27.54
CA HIS A 650 -16.31 77.49 26.22
C HIS A 650 -16.49 75.97 26.08
N ASP A 651 -16.30 75.19 27.15
CA ASP A 651 -16.58 73.76 27.15
C ASP A 651 -18.08 73.49 27.01
N LEU A 652 -18.45 72.59 26.10
CA LEU A 652 -19.81 72.09 25.91
C LEU A 652 -20.03 70.89 26.83
N MET A 653 -20.28 71.16 28.11
CA MET A 653 -20.57 70.16 29.14
C MET A 653 -21.94 69.50 28.91
N ARG A 654 -22.01 68.17 28.97
CA ARG A 654 -23.25 67.41 28.88
C ARG A 654 -23.46 66.55 30.13
N CYS A 655 -24.70 66.54 30.64
CA CYS A 655 -25.19 65.49 31.52
C CYS A 655 -26.32 64.74 30.79
N GLN A 656 -26.37 63.41 30.95
CA GLN A 656 -27.49 62.62 30.50
C GLN A 656 -27.67 61.39 31.39
N THR A 657 -28.77 61.33 32.14
CA THR A 657 -29.08 60.23 33.06
C THR A 657 -30.50 59.71 32.84
N PHE A 658 -30.65 58.39 32.91
CA PHE A 658 -31.93 57.69 32.80
C PHE A 658 -32.32 57.15 34.18
N SER A 659 -33.45 57.58 34.74
CA SER A 659 -33.90 57.13 36.06
C SER A 659 -35.42 56.94 36.10
N GLY A 660 -35.86 55.73 36.48
CA GLY A 660 -37.29 55.41 36.67
C GLY A 660 -38.20 55.61 35.45
N GLY A 661 -37.65 55.67 34.24
CA GLY A 661 -38.37 55.99 33.00
C GLY A 661 -38.32 57.46 32.57
N ASN A 662 -37.74 58.34 33.39
CA ASN A 662 -37.47 59.74 33.03
C ASN A 662 -36.03 59.90 32.50
N LEU A 663 -35.89 60.69 31.44
CA LEU A 663 -34.61 61.13 30.89
C LEU A 663 -34.33 62.55 31.40
N LYS A 664 -33.27 62.72 32.19
CA LYS A 664 -32.70 64.03 32.51
C LYS A 664 -31.53 64.28 31.55
N SER A 665 -31.52 65.40 30.85
CA SER A 665 -30.49 65.69 29.84
C SER A 665 -30.32 67.18 29.60
N TYR A 666 -29.08 67.65 29.60
CA TYR A 666 -28.70 69.00 29.20
C TYR A 666 -27.31 69.00 28.54
N TRP A 667 -27.09 69.92 27.59
CA TRP A 667 -25.82 70.13 26.90
C TRP A 667 -25.57 71.64 26.80
N VAL A 668 -24.63 72.13 27.61
CA VAL A 668 -24.50 73.54 28.00
C VAL A 668 -23.06 74.03 27.86
N GLU A 669 -22.88 75.30 27.53
CA GLU A 669 -21.60 75.97 27.40
C GLU A 669 -21.16 76.60 28.74
N VAL A 670 -19.94 76.29 29.16
CA VAL A 670 -19.34 76.86 30.36
C VAL A 670 -18.89 78.29 30.08
N ALA A 671 -19.57 79.26 30.69
CA ALA A 671 -19.25 80.69 30.55
C ALA A 671 -17.96 81.11 31.29
N GLY A 672 -17.51 80.33 32.28
CA GLY A 672 -16.26 80.62 32.99
C GLY A 672 -15.93 79.65 34.13
N VAL A 673 -14.79 79.86 34.78
CA VAL A 673 -14.32 79.10 35.95
C VAL A 673 -13.90 80.07 37.05
N GLU A 674 -14.42 79.89 38.26
CA GLU A 674 -14.10 80.71 39.43
C GLU A 674 -13.98 79.83 40.69
N GLY A 675 -12.86 79.94 41.41
CA GLY A 675 -12.68 79.27 42.71
C GLY A 675 -12.74 77.73 42.67
N GLY A 676 -12.45 77.11 41.53
CA GLY A 676 -12.60 75.65 41.34
C GLY A 676 -14.03 75.19 41.03
N SER A 677 -14.96 76.13 40.82
CA SER A 677 -16.31 75.88 40.30
C SER A 677 -16.45 76.44 38.88
N ILE A 678 -17.36 75.90 38.08
CA ILE A 678 -17.73 76.48 36.78
C ILE A 678 -18.94 77.42 36.93
N LEU A 679 -19.08 78.32 35.97
CA LEU A 679 -20.25 79.18 35.77
C LEU A 679 -20.89 78.82 34.43
N VAL A 680 -22.20 78.56 34.42
CA VAL A 680 -23.01 78.29 33.22
C VAL A 680 -24.22 79.23 33.25
N GLY A 681 -24.63 79.78 32.10
CA GLY A 681 -25.80 80.69 32.05
C GLY A 681 -27.09 80.02 32.54
N GLU A 682 -28.01 80.79 33.12
CA GLU A 682 -29.36 80.28 33.44
C GLU A 682 -30.16 79.94 32.18
N ASP A 683 -29.95 80.71 31.10
CA ASP A 683 -30.57 80.57 29.77
C ASP A 683 -30.05 79.37 28.95
N GLU A 684 -28.88 78.84 29.32
CA GLU A 684 -28.31 77.63 28.72
C GLU A 684 -29.04 76.34 29.12
N PHE A 685 -29.74 76.33 30.26
CA PHE A 685 -30.53 75.19 30.72
C PHE A 685 -31.99 75.26 30.26
N GLY A 686 -32.46 74.16 29.66
CA GLY A 686 -33.88 73.95 29.37
C GLY A 686 -34.65 73.40 30.57
N ALA A 687 -35.58 72.49 30.32
CA ALA A 687 -36.41 71.87 31.36
C ALA A 687 -35.65 70.95 32.35
N SER A 688 -34.37 70.62 32.08
CA SER A 688 -33.49 69.89 33.00
C SER A 688 -32.45 70.83 33.60
N LEU A 689 -32.54 71.07 34.91
CA LEU A 689 -31.61 71.91 35.68
C LEU A 689 -30.48 71.07 36.32
N PRO A 690 -29.30 71.66 36.62
CA PRO A 690 -28.20 70.95 37.26
C PRO A 690 -28.48 70.69 38.74
N GLU A 691 -28.20 69.49 39.25
CA GLU A 691 -28.38 69.14 40.66
C GLU A 691 -27.23 68.29 41.24
N ALA A 692 -27.16 68.20 42.57
CA ALA A 692 -26.15 67.39 43.24
C ALA A 692 -26.33 65.89 42.94
N GLY A 693 -25.28 65.26 42.40
CA GLY A 693 -25.27 63.88 41.94
C GLY A 693 -25.26 63.72 40.41
N ASP A 694 -25.50 64.78 39.63
CA ASP A 694 -25.40 64.73 38.16
C ASP A 694 -23.97 64.39 37.71
N GLU A 695 -23.84 63.43 36.78
CA GLU A 695 -22.56 63.06 36.18
C GLU A 695 -22.40 63.74 34.82
N CYS A 696 -21.41 64.63 34.74
CA CYS A 696 -21.16 65.50 33.60
C CYS A 696 -19.89 65.08 32.87
N VAL A 697 -19.92 65.17 31.54
CA VAL A 697 -18.78 64.91 30.63
C VAL A 697 -18.63 66.06 29.64
N LEU A 698 -17.40 66.31 29.20
CA LEU A 698 -17.11 67.22 28.10
C LEU A 698 -17.59 66.61 26.78
N MET A 699 -18.33 67.37 25.97
CA MET A 699 -18.67 67.01 24.60
C MET A 699 -18.49 68.19 23.66
N GLY A 700 -17.23 68.52 23.39
CA GLY A 700 -16.84 69.63 22.51
C GLY A 700 -16.52 70.92 23.25
N ASN A 701 -16.07 71.92 22.49
CA ASN A 701 -15.79 73.28 22.97
C ASN A 701 -15.98 74.25 21.80
N THR A 702 -16.63 75.40 21.99
CA THR A 702 -16.97 76.31 20.89
C THR A 702 -15.75 77.00 20.27
N GLU A 703 -14.70 77.23 21.05
CA GLU A 703 -13.47 77.91 20.61
C GLU A 703 -12.27 76.97 20.47
N ASN A 704 -11.94 76.22 21.52
CA ASN A 704 -10.66 75.53 21.70
C ASN A 704 -10.61 74.17 20.96
N PRO A 705 -9.79 74.02 19.90
CA PRO A 705 -9.70 72.76 19.14
C PRO A 705 -9.21 71.56 19.96
N LEU A 706 -8.41 71.78 21.00
CA LEU A 706 -7.88 70.71 21.85
C LEU A 706 -8.94 70.08 22.77
N ARG A 707 -10.18 70.56 22.71
CA ARG A 707 -11.33 70.10 23.50
C ARG A 707 -12.56 69.82 22.62
N GLN A 708 -12.38 69.79 21.31
CA GLN A 708 -13.41 69.49 20.29
C GLN A 708 -13.49 68.00 19.91
N ASN A 709 -12.71 67.15 20.59
CA ASN A 709 -12.58 65.72 20.35
C ASN A 709 -13.17 64.88 21.49
N LEU A 710 -13.75 63.72 21.13
CA LEU A 710 -14.34 62.75 22.07
C LEU A 710 -14.51 61.38 21.41
N ILE A 711 -14.57 60.33 22.23
CA ILE A 711 -14.93 58.97 21.79
C ILE A 711 -16.27 58.61 22.42
N LEU A 712 -17.22 58.13 21.61
CA LEU A 712 -18.53 57.63 22.06
C LEU A 712 -18.61 56.12 21.83
N ILE A 713 -18.87 55.36 22.90
CA ILE A 713 -19.15 53.92 22.83
C ILE A 713 -20.64 53.73 23.11
N SER A 714 -21.41 53.32 22.10
CA SER A 714 -22.86 53.10 22.19
C SER A 714 -23.17 51.61 22.32
N ALA A 715 -23.83 51.24 23.43
CA ALA A 715 -24.35 49.89 23.70
C ALA A 715 -25.88 49.95 23.84
N THR A 716 -26.51 50.56 22.85
CA THR A 716 -27.92 50.96 22.83
C THR A 716 -28.84 49.85 22.30
N GLU A 717 -30.11 49.87 22.71
CA GLU A 717 -31.15 48.94 22.24
C GLU A 717 -31.59 49.22 20.77
N ASP A 718 -30.91 50.12 20.06
CA ASP A 718 -31.05 50.36 18.62
C ASP A 718 -30.45 49.24 17.76
N GLY A 719 -29.73 48.29 18.36
CA GLY A 719 -29.13 47.14 17.69
C GLY A 719 -27.83 47.46 16.94
N GLN A 720 -27.29 48.66 17.10
CA GLN A 720 -26.12 49.16 16.35
C GLN A 720 -24.92 49.41 17.28
N PRO A 721 -24.27 48.36 17.82
CA PRO A 721 -23.13 48.52 18.72
C PRO A 721 -21.96 49.18 17.99
N ARG A 722 -21.45 50.30 18.51
CA ARG A 722 -20.47 51.15 17.81
C ARG A 722 -19.57 51.97 18.72
N VAL A 723 -18.34 52.17 18.28
CA VAL A 723 -17.34 53.09 18.83
C VAL A 723 -17.08 54.18 17.80
N ASP A 724 -17.55 55.40 18.07
CA ASP A 724 -17.42 56.56 17.20
C ASP A 724 -16.30 57.48 17.73
N VAL A 725 -15.27 57.71 16.91
CA VAL A 725 -14.26 58.75 17.13
C VAL A 725 -14.74 60.04 16.48
N MET A 726 -15.02 61.05 17.31
CA MET A 726 -15.56 62.34 16.91
C MET A 726 -14.53 63.45 17.12
N ASP A 727 -14.41 64.35 16.15
CA ASP A 727 -13.57 65.56 16.22
C ASP A 727 -14.28 66.77 15.58
N VAL A 728 -13.79 67.98 15.89
CA VAL A 728 -14.36 69.25 15.41
C VAL A 728 -15.78 69.51 15.97
N VAL A 729 -16.10 68.99 17.15
CA VAL A 729 -17.37 69.21 17.86
C VAL A 729 -17.43 70.63 18.43
N LYS A 730 -17.76 71.59 17.54
CA LYS A 730 -17.80 73.05 17.79
C LYS A 730 -19.17 73.58 18.22
N ALA A 731 -20.17 72.72 18.29
CA ALA A 731 -21.56 73.07 18.59
C ALA A 731 -22.27 71.88 19.25
N LYS A 732 -23.50 72.10 19.71
CA LYS A 732 -24.36 71.10 20.38
C LYS A 732 -24.97 70.08 19.39
N ASN A 733 -24.17 69.57 18.44
CA ASN A 733 -24.51 68.51 17.48
C ASN A 733 -23.23 67.82 16.95
N PHE A 734 -23.37 66.73 16.19
CA PHE A 734 -22.26 65.93 15.65
C PHE A 734 -22.18 65.92 14.10
N THR A 735 -22.81 66.89 13.43
CA THR A 735 -22.90 66.93 11.95
C THR A 735 -21.51 67.10 11.33
N GLY A 736 -21.04 66.09 10.59
CA GLY A 736 -19.71 66.10 9.97
C GLY A 736 -18.55 65.89 10.94
N CYS A 737 -18.80 65.47 12.18
CA CYS A 737 -17.78 65.29 13.22
C CYS A 737 -17.14 63.89 13.26
N LEU A 738 -17.77 62.87 12.66
CA LEU A 738 -17.24 61.51 12.65
C LEU A 738 -15.92 61.45 11.86
N ARG A 739 -14.91 60.79 12.44
CA ARG A 739 -13.58 60.55 11.83
C ARG A 739 -13.29 59.07 11.64
N ALA A 740 -13.81 58.24 12.55
CA ALA A 740 -13.76 56.79 12.45
C ALA A 740 -14.92 56.14 13.22
N ARG A 741 -15.40 55.01 12.73
CA ARG A 741 -16.34 54.12 13.43
C ARG A 741 -15.80 52.68 13.41
N LEU A 742 -15.82 52.03 14.57
CA LEU A 742 -15.61 50.59 14.73
C LEU A 742 -16.88 49.95 15.28
N GLY A 743 -17.37 48.88 14.66
CA GLY A 743 -18.66 48.24 14.95
C GLY A 743 -19.64 48.42 13.80
N ASN A 744 -20.93 48.51 14.10
CA ASN A 744 -21.98 48.56 13.08
C ASN A 744 -21.92 49.85 12.23
N LEU A 745 -21.67 49.69 10.93
CA LEU A 745 -21.49 50.78 9.96
C LEU A 745 -22.80 51.24 9.32
N ASP A 746 -23.93 50.58 9.58
CA ASP A 746 -25.20 50.88 8.93
C ASP A 746 -25.65 52.32 9.20
N GLY A 747 -26.17 52.98 8.17
CA GLY A 747 -26.56 54.39 8.22
C GLY A 747 -25.41 55.38 8.04
N ILE A 748 -24.17 54.93 7.80
CA ILE A 748 -23.16 55.74 7.13
C ILE A 748 -23.57 55.89 5.65
N SER A 749 -23.36 57.09 5.10
CA SER A 749 -23.54 57.39 3.67
C SER A 749 -22.36 58.23 3.22
N ASP A 750 -21.58 57.73 2.27
CA ASP A 750 -20.34 58.34 1.79
C ASP A 750 -20.23 58.20 0.26
N ASP A 751 -20.06 59.33 -0.42
CA ASP A 751 -19.97 59.43 -1.88
C ASP A 751 -18.70 58.78 -2.47
N TRP A 752 -17.70 58.41 -1.64
CA TRP A 752 -16.52 57.65 -2.08
C TRP A 752 -16.82 56.17 -2.37
N PHE A 753 -17.92 55.64 -1.83
CA PHE A 753 -18.37 54.26 -2.06
C PHE A 753 -19.52 54.24 -3.07
N PRO A 754 -19.60 53.25 -3.97
CA PRO A 754 -20.72 53.16 -4.91
C PRO A 754 -22.03 52.86 -4.14
N SER A 755 -23.16 53.34 -4.65
CA SER A 755 -24.43 53.36 -3.91
C SER A 755 -25.05 51.98 -3.64
N ASP A 756 -24.56 50.94 -4.32
CA ASP A 756 -24.92 49.52 -4.12
C ASP A 756 -23.99 48.79 -3.13
N ASN A 757 -22.87 49.41 -2.73
CA ASN A 757 -21.90 48.88 -1.77
C ASN A 757 -21.42 49.99 -0.81
N GLN A 758 -22.37 50.67 -0.18
CA GLN A 758 -22.12 51.58 0.95
C GLN A 758 -21.62 50.81 2.19
N PRO A 759 -20.92 51.46 3.13
CA PRO A 759 -20.50 50.83 4.39
C PRO A 759 -21.70 50.24 5.16
N HIS A 760 -21.67 48.93 5.43
CA HIS A 760 -22.78 48.19 6.03
C HIS A 760 -22.31 47.05 6.95
N GLY A 761 -23.14 46.66 7.92
CA GLY A 761 -22.81 45.62 8.90
C GLY A 761 -21.62 45.99 9.81
N ASP A 762 -21.06 45.01 10.52
CA ASP A 762 -19.99 45.27 11.49
C ASP A 762 -18.60 45.35 10.82
N GLY A 763 -17.90 46.48 11.01
CA GLY A 763 -16.60 46.73 10.38
C GLY A 763 -15.86 47.95 10.94
N LEU A 764 -14.94 48.48 10.13
CA LEU A 764 -14.16 49.69 10.41
C LEU A 764 -14.29 50.69 9.24
N TYR A 765 -14.79 51.88 9.54
CA TYR A 765 -14.78 53.05 8.65
C TYR A 765 -13.84 54.10 9.26
N SER A 766 -13.00 54.77 8.45
CA SER A 766 -12.08 55.81 8.93
C SER A 766 -11.59 56.73 7.80
N ASP A 767 -11.54 58.04 8.05
CA ASP A 767 -10.97 59.05 7.13
C ASP A 767 -9.50 58.74 6.77
N ASN A 768 -8.76 58.09 7.68
CA ASN A 768 -7.37 57.66 7.50
C ASN A 768 -7.05 56.49 8.47
N ALA A 769 -6.31 55.47 8.02
CA ALA A 769 -5.97 54.31 8.85
C ALA A 769 -4.60 53.70 8.52
N TYR A 770 -3.62 53.90 9.40
CA TYR A 770 -2.30 53.24 9.33
C TYR A 770 -2.35 51.87 10.00
N LEU A 771 -2.89 50.89 9.29
CA LEU A 771 -3.01 49.52 9.78
C LEU A 771 -1.67 48.76 9.63
N ARG A 772 -1.35 47.88 10.58
CA ARG A 772 -0.11 47.08 10.59
C ARG A 772 -0.38 45.68 11.13
N GLY A 773 -0.21 44.67 10.28
CA GLY A 773 -0.42 43.26 10.62
C GLY A 773 -0.45 42.39 9.36
N THR A 774 -0.87 41.13 9.51
CA THR A 774 -1.24 40.29 8.37
C THR A 774 -2.62 40.68 7.88
N PHE A 775 -2.69 41.10 6.62
CA PHE A 775 -3.95 41.38 5.94
C PHE A 775 -4.39 40.11 5.22
N LEU A 776 -5.43 39.48 5.77
CA LEU A 776 -6.12 38.37 5.14
C LEU A 776 -7.19 38.94 4.21
N LEU A 777 -7.06 38.65 2.92
CA LEU A 777 -8.17 38.81 1.98
C LEU A 777 -9.32 37.88 2.40
N VAL A 778 -10.56 38.16 1.95
CA VAL A 778 -11.74 37.29 2.20
C VAL A 778 -11.55 35.86 1.67
N THR A 779 -10.52 35.63 0.84
CA THR A 779 -10.05 34.32 0.36
C THR A 779 -9.14 33.53 1.32
N GLY A 780 -8.66 34.14 2.40
CA GLY A 780 -7.86 33.46 3.44
C GLY A 780 -6.34 33.39 3.21
N GLU A 781 -5.77 34.20 2.32
CA GLU A 781 -4.31 34.28 2.12
C GLU A 781 -3.69 35.52 2.78
N ASP A 782 -2.53 35.37 3.44
CA ASP A 782 -1.72 36.49 3.93
C ASP A 782 -0.97 37.19 2.79
N ILE A 783 -1.14 38.51 2.70
CA ILE A 783 -0.51 39.35 1.69
C ILE A 783 1.02 39.40 1.85
N LYS A 784 1.57 39.43 3.08
CA LYS A 784 3.02 39.64 3.28
C LYS A 784 3.87 38.47 2.77
N THR A 785 3.49 37.25 3.16
CA THR A 785 4.17 36.00 2.78
C THR A 785 4.17 35.77 1.27
N LYS A 786 3.13 36.24 0.57
CA LYS A 786 3.03 36.20 -0.90
C LYS A 786 4.07 37.07 -1.61
N PHE A 787 4.52 38.17 -1.01
CA PHE A 787 5.53 39.04 -1.62
C PHE A 787 6.96 38.57 -1.32
N GLU A 788 7.31 38.38 -0.04
CA GLU A 788 8.71 38.10 0.37
C GLU A 788 9.28 36.79 -0.22
N ILE A 789 8.46 35.74 -0.36
CA ILE A 789 8.89 34.44 -0.92
C ILE A 789 9.17 34.54 -2.43
N VAL A 790 8.50 35.45 -3.14
CA VAL A 790 8.68 35.62 -4.60
C VAL A 790 9.88 36.53 -4.86
N GLU A 791 9.99 37.64 -4.13
CA GLU A 791 11.10 38.59 -4.22
C GLU A 791 12.47 37.92 -4.00
N GLY A 792 12.63 37.17 -2.90
CA GLY A 792 13.90 36.50 -2.58
C GLY A 792 14.37 35.48 -3.65
N LYS A 793 13.44 34.79 -4.31
CA LYS A 793 13.76 33.83 -5.40
C LYS A 793 14.11 34.51 -6.72
N ILE A 794 13.54 35.69 -6.99
CA ILE A 794 13.90 36.50 -8.15
C ILE A 794 15.32 37.05 -7.97
N VAL A 795 15.64 37.63 -6.80
CA VAL A 795 16.97 38.18 -6.51
C VAL A 795 18.08 37.14 -6.67
N SER A 796 17.95 35.94 -6.09
CA SER A 796 18.98 34.90 -6.20
C SER A 796 19.25 34.47 -7.65
N SER A 797 18.19 34.37 -8.45
CA SER A 797 18.27 33.92 -9.85
C SER A 797 18.89 34.98 -10.76
N VAL A 798 18.59 36.26 -10.51
CA VAL A 798 19.17 37.39 -11.24
C VAL A 798 20.67 37.58 -10.92
N THR A 799 21.09 37.36 -9.68
CA THR A 799 22.51 37.50 -9.29
C THR A 799 23.39 36.43 -9.91
N ALA A 800 22.93 35.18 -10.02
CA ALA A 800 23.66 34.12 -10.72
C ALA A 800 23.91 34.48 -12.20
N LEU A 801 22.86 34.88 -12.92
CA LEU A 801 22.95 35.28 -14.34
C LEU A 801 23.96 36.41 -14.58
N ARG A 802 23.97 37.44 -13.72
CA ARG A 802 24.91 38.58 -13.85
C ARG A 802 26.38 38.15 -13.82
N ASN A 803 26.71 37.07 -13.10
CA ASN A 803 28.09 36.64 -12.88
C ASN A 803 28.71 35.96 -14.11
N ASP A 804 27.95 35.06 -14.75
CA ASP A 804 28.38 34.37 -15.97
C ASP A 804 28.71 35.37 -17.10
N PHE A 805 27.81 36.35 -17.33
CA PHE A 805 27.99 37.34 -18.40
C PHE A 805 29.24 38.21 -18.24
N ALA A 806 29.53 38.68 -17.03
CA ALA A 806 30.72 39.50 -16.79
C ALA A 806 32.02 38.66 -16.91
N THR A 807 31.95 37.38 -16.55
CA THR A 807 33.12 36.51 -16.40
C THR A 807 33.52 35.77 -17.68
N GLU A 808 32.60 35.48 -18.62
CA GLU A 808 32.94 34.71 -19.83
C GLU A 808 33.87 35.44 -20.81
N ARG A 809 33.56 36.68 -21.23
CA ARG A 809 34.22 37.34 -22.38
C ARG A 809 35.09 38.57 -22.06
N GLY A 810 35.08 39.07 -20.83
CA GLY A 810 35.93 40.20 -20.43
C GLY A 810 37.41 39.84 -20.25
N TYR A 811 38.31 40.81 -20.44
CA TYR A 811 39.75 40.69 -20.12
C TYR A 811 40.06 40.82 -18.62
N LEU A 812 39.12 41.37 -17.84
CA LEU A 812 39.25 41.55 -16.39
C LEU A 812 38.88 40.26 -15.62
N ASN A 813 39.47 40.10 -14.44
CA ASN A 813 39.33 38.95 -13.55
C ASN A 813 38.57 39.39 -12.29
N ASN A 814 37.61 38.59 -11.81
CA ASN A 814 36.64 39.02 -10.79
C ASN A 814 35.98 40.40 -11.11
N PRO A 815 35.32 40.57 -12.28
CA PRO A 815 34.75 41.85 -12.70
C PRO A 815 33.40 42.21 -12.05
N ALA A 816 32.74 41.25 -11.38
CA ALA A 816 31.49 41.43 -10.65
C ALA A 816 31.69 41.72 -9.14
N PHE A 817 32.88 41.41 -8.61
CA PHE A 817 33.30 41.60 -7.20
C PHE A 817 32.64 40.69 -6.15
N ASP A 818 32.01 39.59 -6.53
CA ASP A 818 31.42 38.64 -5.56
C ASP A 818 32.48 37.88 -4.75
N ASP A 819 33.68 37.66 -5.30
CA ASP A 819 34.89 37.26 -4.55
C ASP A 819 35.55 38.45 -3.79
N GLY A 820 34.79 39.51 -3.53
CA GLY A 820 35.29 40.76 -2.96
C GLY A 820 36.33 41.45 -3.86
N LEU A 821 37.40 41.96 -3.25
CA LEU A 821 38.55 42.54 -3.96
C LEU A 821 39.62 41.49 -4.33
N MET A 822 39.31 40.20 -4.40
CA MET A 822 40.32 39.22 -4.82
C MET A 822 40.83 39.56 -6.23
N LYS A 823 42.16 39.54 -6.41
CA LYS A 823 42.91 39.98 -7.61
C LYS A 823 42.89 41.49 -7.92
N TRP A 824 42.22 42.30 -7.11
CA TRP A 824 42.18 43.78 -7.21
C TRP A 824 43.02 44.43 -6.11
N ASN A 825 44.01 45.22 -6.51
CA ASN A 825 44.86 45.99 -5.61
C ASN A 825 44.24 47.36 -5.33
N THR A 826 44.35 47.83 -4.08
CA THR A 826 43.93 49.18 -3.67
C THR A 826 44.71 49.62 -2.41
N GLU A 827 44.60 50.90 -2.04
CA GLU A 827 45.18 51.48 -0.84
C GLU A 827 44.07 52.01 0.07
N ASN A 828 43.90 51.37 1.24
CA ASN A 828 42.80 51.64 2.17
C ASN A 828 43.28 52.22 3.50
N GLU A 829 42.90 53.46 3.79
CA GLU A 829 43.30 54.19 5.01
C GLU A 829 42.41 53.86 6.23
N THR A 830 42.01 52.61 6.38
CA THR A 830 41.11 52.19 7.48
C THR A 830 41.88 51.99 8.77
N VAL A 831 41.61 52.84 9.76
CA VAL A 831 42.18 52.72 11.12
C VAL A 831 41.22 51.93 12.00
N PHE A 832 41.74 50.88 12.64
CA PHE A 832 41.00 50.03 13.57
C PHE A 832 41.33 50.39 15.02
N PHE A 833 40.31 50.42 15.90
CA PHE A 833 40.51 50.72 17.32
C PHE A 833 40.60 49.43 18.16
N LEU A 834 41.70 49.31 18.92
CA LEU A 834 42.04 48.16 19.75
C LEU A 834 42.30 48.60 21.20
N VAL A 835 41.83 47.82 22.16
CA VAL A 835 42.17 47.95 23.59
C VAL A 835 42.58 46.57 24.11
N GLY A 836 43.77 46.46 24.72
CA GLY A 836 44.28 45.19 25.25
C GLY A 836 44.38 44.07 24.20
N ASN A 837 44.77 44.42 22.96
CA ASN A 837 44.77 43.54 21.78
C ASN A 837 43.41 42.91 21.44
N ARG A 838 42.29 43.54 21.84
CA ARG A 838 40.93 43.15 21.47
C ARG A 838 40.23 44.26 20.69
N TRP A 839 39.43 43.84 19.71
CA TRP A 839 38.59 44.71 18.88
C TRP A 839 37.48 45.35 19.72
N ILE A 840 37.28 46.66 19.56
CA ILE A 840 36.09 47.34 20.10
C ILE A 840 34.92 47.10 19.15
N TRP A 841 33.77 46.71 19.70
CA TRP A 841 32.51 46.55 18.96
C TRP A 841 31.49 47.59 19.42
N ALA A 842 30.75 48.18 18.50
CA ALA A 842 29.65 49.11 18.75
C ALA A 842 28.56 48.91 17.69
N ASN A 843 27.29 48.90 18.11
CA ASN A 843 26.11 48.70 17.24
C ASN A 843 26.31 47.54 16.23
N GLY A 844 26.70 46.37 16.74
CA GLY A 844 26.91 45.14 15.97
C GLY A 844 28.18 45.08 15.12
N ASN A 845 28.98 46.14 15.04
CA ASN A 845 30.12 46.24 14.12
C ASN A 845 31.45 46.58 14.83
N VAL A 846 32.58 46.22 14.21
CA VAL A 846 33.91 46.61 14.70
C VAL A 846 34.13 48.11 14.52
N LEU A 847 34.53 48.80 15.59
CA LEU A 847 34.73 50.24 15.59
C LEU A 847 35.94 50.60 14.72
N THR A 848 35.67 51.24 13.59
CA THR A 848 36.66 51.61 12.57
C THR A 848 36.49 53.05 12.12
N ARG A 849 37.60 53.74 11.87
CA ARG A 849 37.61 54.99 11.10
C ARG A 849 37.96 54.65 9.67
N LYS A 850 36.94 54.48 8.83
CA LYS A 850 37.08 54.32 7.37
C LYS A 850 37.58 55.65 6.78
N GLY A 851 38.84 55.69 6.34
CA GLY A 851 39.43 56.81 5.60
C GLY A 851 39.02 56.80 4.13
N ASP A 852 39.92 57.25 3.27
CA ASP A 852 39.80 57.06 1.82
C ASP A 852 40.21 55.63 1.45
N SER A 853 39.43 54.99 0.57
CA SER A 853 39.48 53.53 0.35
C SER A 853 38.70 53.09 -0.89
N ALA A 854 39.05 51.92 -1.46
CA ALA A 854 38.12 51.09 -2.22
C ALA A 854 37.69 49.86 -1.40
N SER A 855 36.39 49.54 -1.42
CA SER A 855 35.82 48.39 -0.69
C SER A 855 34.56 47.87 -1.36
N VAL A 856 34.41 46.55 -1.44
CA VAL A 856 33.12 45.94 -1.82
C VAL A 856 32.10 46.15 -0.71
N THR A 857 30.87 46.44 -1.11
CA THR A 857 29.70 46.68 -0.26
C THR A 857 28.45 46.22 -1.00
N GLU A 858 27.37 46.01 -0.28
CA GLU A 858 26.04 46.00 -0.88
C GLU A 858 25.55 47.45 -1.04
N ASP A 859 24.89 47.76 -2.15
CA ASP A 859 24.19 49.03 -2.42
C ASP A 859 23.02 48.75 -3.39
N ASP A 860 21.82 49.24 -3.07
CA ASP A 860 20.58 48.97 -3.83
C ASP A 860 20.38 47.46 -4.15
N GLY A 861 20.63 46.57 -3.18
CA GLY A 861 20.49 45.10 -3.36
C GLY A 861 21.46 44.47 -4.36
N ARG A 862 22.64 45.07 -4.58
CA ARG A 862 23.68 44.59 -5.51
C ARG A 862 25.05 44.54 -4.84
N THR A 863 25.85 43.52 -5.14
CA THR A 863 27.30 43.52 -4.89
C THR A 863 27.96 44.60 -5.75
N VAL A 864 28.61 45.59 -5.13
CA VAL A 864 29.28 46.68 -5.85
C VAL A 864 30.62 47.04 -5.19
N VAL A 865 31.60 47.50 -5.97
CA VAL A 865 32.77 48.16 -5.38
C VAL A 865 32.49 49.64 -5.19
N ARG A 866 32.70 50.13 -3.97
CA ARG A 866 32.71 51.55 -3.65
C ARG A 866 34.14 52.06 -3.66
N ILE A 867 34.40 53.15 -4.38
CA ILE A 867 35.70 53.84 -4.43
C ILE A 867 35.51 55.27 -3.91
N ARG A 868 36.29 55.64 -2.89
CA ARG A 868 36.35 57.00 -2.35
C ARG A 868 37.78 57.53 -2.39
N ASN A 869 38.01 58.57 -3.20
CA ASN A 869 39.29 59.27 -3.38
C ASN A 869 40.52 58.34 -3.62
N LYS A 870 40.30 57.15 -4.17
CA LYS A 870 41.30 56.08 -4.35
C LYS A 870 41.09 55.41 -5.72
N TYR A 871 41.62 54.21 -5.87
CA TYR A 871 41.59 53.44 -7.10
C TYR A 871 41.40 51.94 -6.84
N ILE A 872 40.96 51.23 -7.86
CA ILE A 872 41.17 49.79 -8.01
C ILE A 872 42.16 49.59 -9.16
N LEU A 873 43.13 48.69 -8.97
CA LEU A 873 44.13 48.34 -9.98
C LEU A 873 44.19 46.82 -10.11
N GLN A 874 44.05 46.32 -11.33
CA GLN A 874 44.34 44.94 -11.64
C GLN A 874 45.64 44.87 -12.44
N LYS A 875 46.66 44.30 -11.80
CA LYS A 875 47.95 44.09 -12.45
C LYS A 875 47.81 43.24 -13.70
N ARG A 876 48.70 43.44 -14.68
CA ARG A 876 48.79 42.64 -15.91
C ARG A 876 48.84 41.13 -15.65
N GLU A 877 49.54 40.72 -14.60
CA GLU A 877 49.66 39.31 -14.17
C GLU A 877 48.35 38.70 -13.61
N ASN A 878 47.41 39.54 -13.18
CA ASN A 878 46.12 39.14 -12.61
C ASN A 878 44.95 39.23 -13.59
N LEU A 879 45.12 39.90 -14.74
CA LEU A 879 44.10 39.96 -15.81
C LEU A 879 43.71 38.55 -16.26
N LYS A 880 42.47 38.37 -16.73
CA LYS A 880 41.99 37.06 -17.22
C LYS A 880 42.69 36.66 -18.51
N SER A 881 42.87 37.62 -19.42
CA SER A 881 43.50 37.45 -20.73
C SER A 881 43.87 38.82 -21.32
N ILE A 882 44.55 38.82 -22.47
CA ILE A 882 44.83 40.03 -23.27
C ILE A 882 44.34 39.80 -24.71
N PRO A 883 44.03 40.87 -25.49
CA PRO A 883 43.67 40.72 -26.89
C PRO A 883 44.84 40.22 -27.74
N SER A 884 44.53 39.63 -28.89
CA SER A 884 45.53 39.39 -29.94
C SER A 884 45.81 40.70 -30.69
N MET A 885 47.08 40.96 -30.99
CA MET A 885 47.53 42.20 -31.65
C MET A 885 47.92 41.88 -33.10
N PRO A 886 47.34 42.54 -34.11
CA PRO A 886 47.77 42.38 -35.49
C PRO A 886 49.16 43.00 -35.72
N GLU A 887 49.87 42.50 -36.73
CA GLU A 887 51.11 43.09 -37.24
C GLU A 887 50.81 43.82 -38.55
N ASN A 888 51.43 44.98 -38.76
CA ASN A 888 51.27 45.78 -39.98
C ASN A 888 52.32 45.43 -41.06
N ASP A 889 52.20 46.04 -42.24
CA ASP A 889 53.08 45.80 -43.39
C ASP A 889 54.58 46.08 -43.15
N SER A 890 54.94 46.72 -42.02
CA SER A 890 56.32 46.97 -41.59
C SER A 890 56.84 45.99 -40.53
N GLY A 891 56.01 45.06 -40.06
CA GLY A 891 56.34 44.08 -39.02
C GLY A 891 56.25 44.63 -37.59
N GLU A 892 55.64 45.80 -37.39
CA GLU A 892 55.33 46.33 -36.06
C GLU A 892 53.91 45.95 -35.64
N LYS A 893 53.69 45.75 -34.34
CA LYS A 893 52.35 45.41 -33.82
C LYS A 893 51.48 46.64 -33.64
N GLU A 894 50.18 46.51 -33.88
CA GLU A 894 49.23 47.58 -33.67
C GLU A 894 48.39 47.34 -32.41
N ALA A 895 48.11 48.41 -31.67
CA ALA A 895 47.25 48.37 -30.49
C ALA A 895 45.78 48.34 -30.91
N VAL A 896 44.99 47.43 -30.32
CA VAL A 896 43.58 47.25 -30.71
C VAL A 896 42.65 48.17 -29.89
N PRO A 897 41.51 48.61 -30.46
CA PRO A 897 40.50 49.32 -29.67
C PRO A 897 39.85 48.38 -28.66
N VAL A 898 39.75 48.84 -27.42
CA VAL A 898 38.99 48.20 -26.34
C VAL A 898 37.94 49.15 -25.78
N PHE A 899 36.84 48.56 -25.33
CA PHE A 899 35.69 49.22 -24.74
C PHE A 899 35.58 48.76 -23.27
N LEU A 900 35.46 49.70 -22.35
CA LEU A 900 35.13 49.43 -20.94
C LEU A 900 33.69 49.88 -20.69
N THR A 901 32.84 48.95 -20.29
CA THR A 901 31.47 49.21 -19.83
C THR A 901 31.33 48.80 -18.37
N PHE A 902 30.64 49.61 -17.57
CA PHE A 902 30.20 49.25 -16.21
C PHE A 902 28.97 50.06 -15.81
N PHE A 903 28.25 49.63 -14.78
CA PHE A 903 27.20 50.43 -14.15
C PHE A 903 27.77 51.18 -12.94
N TYR A 904 27.43 52.46 -12.77
CA TYR A 904 27.84 53.24 -11.62
C TYR A 904 26.71 54.10 -11.03
N ARG A 905 26.84 54.37 -9.74
CA ARG A 905 26.08 55.38 -9.00
C ARG A 905 27.07 56.31 -8.31
N CYS A 906 27.07 57.59 -8.69
CA CYS A 906 27.96 58.58 -8.11
C CYS A 906 27.27 59.22 -6.90
N ALA A 907 27.76 58.94 -5.69
CA ALA A 907 27.20 59.47 -4.45
C ALA A 907 27.80 60.83 -4.06
N LYS A 908 29.01 61.14 -4.54
CA LYS A 908 29.61 62.48 -4.48
C LYS A 908 30.44 62.72 -5.73
N ALA A 909 30.08 63.77 -6.47
CA ALA A 909 30.70 64.17 -7.72
C ALA A 909 32.22 64.36 -7.63
N GLY A 910 32.89 64.11 -8.76
CA GLY A 910 34.33 64.25 -8.95
C GLY A 910 34.81 63.49 -10.19
N THR A 911 36.12 63.28 -10.31
CA THR A 911 36.78 62.89 -11.56
C THR A 911 37.02 61.39 -11.61
N LEU A 912 36.47 60.72 -12.62
CA LEU A 912 36.84 59.37 -13.03
C LEU A 912 38.08 59.44 -13.92
N ARG A 913 39.09 58.63 -13.62
CA ARG A 913 40.26 58.43 -14.48
C ARG A 913 40.56 56.95 -14.66
N VAL A 914 40.48 56.47 -15.90
CA VAL A 914 40.72 55.09 -16.34
C VAL A 914 41.98 55.07 -17.22
N GLU A 915 42.97 54.26 -16.86
CA GLU A 915 44.26 54.20 -17.55
C GLU A 915 44.87 52.79 -17.54
N PHE A 916 45.80 52.53 -18.47
CA PHE A 916 46.78 51.44 -18.34
C PHE A 916 48.13 52.01 -17.90
N VAL A 917 48.59 51.64 -16.71
CA VAL A 917 49.83 52.16 -16.11
C VAL A 917 51.02 51.30 -16.54
N GLY A 918 52.13 51.92 -16.97
CA GLY A 918 53.35 51.18 -17.31
C GLY A 918 53.29 50.41 -18.63
N VAL A 919 52.58 50.96 -19.63
CA VAL A 919 52.49 50.44 -21.00
C VAL A 919 53.87 50.46 -21.67
N ASP A 920 54.33 49.31 -22.13
CA ASP A 920 55.54 49.16 -22.97
C ASP A 920 55.13 49.22 -24.44
N LYS A 921 55.75 50.12 -25.21
CA LYS A 921 55.49 50.30 -26.65
C LYS A 921 56.57 49.69 -27.55
N THR A 922 57.54 48.96 -26.98
CA THR A 922 58.65 48.36 -27.74
C THR A 922 58.13 47.33 -28.74
N GLY A 923 58.39 47.54 -30.04
CA GLY A 923 57.90 46.69 -31.14
C GLY A 923 56.44 46.94 -31.56
N PHE A 924 55.82 48.02 -31.09
CA PHE A 924 54.50 48.47 -31.53
C PHE A 924 54.58 49.78 -32.33
N ALA A 925 53.73 49.89 -33.35
CA ALA A 925 53.50 51.13 -34.08
C ALA A 925 53.01 52.24 -33.14
N ASN A 926 53.40 53.49 -33.37
CA ASN A 926 53.19 54.57 -32.40
C ASN A 926 51.69 54.89 -32.16
N PHE A 927 51.19 54.48 -30.99
CA PHE A 927 49.80 54.67 -30.54
C PHE A 927 49.74 55.40 -29.19
N ASN A 928 48.58 55.99 -28.88
CA ASN A 928 48.26 56.44 -27.51
C ASN A 928 47.41 55.37 -26.82
N SER A 929 47.83 54.94 -25.63
CA SER A 929 47.07 53.97 -24.85
C SER A 929 45.81 54.61 -24.28
N MET A 930 44.81 53.78 -23.97
CA MET A 930 43.58 54.20 -23.30
C MET A 930 43.92 54.91 -21.99
N GLU A 931 43.61 56.20 -21.97
CA GLU A 931 43.62 57.12 -20.84
C GLU A 931 42.38 58.01 -21.02
N VAL A 932 41.42 57.89 -20.10
CA VAL A 932 40.14 58.60 -20.12
C VAL A 932 39.97 59.29 -18.78
N GLU A 933 39.74 60.59 -18.79
CA GLU A 933 39.53 61.42 -17.58
C GLU A 933 38.30 62.31 -17.77
N GLU A 934 37.27 62.09 -16.94
CA GLU A 934 35.95 62.74 -17.07
C GLU A 934 35.36 63.07 -15.69
N GLU A 935 34.70 64.24 -15.57
CA GLU A 935 33.97 64.61 -14.36
C GLU A 935 32.57 63.98 -14.33
N LEU A 936 32.31 63.15 -13.31
CA LEU A 936 31.00 62.55 -13.08
C LEU A 936 30.25 63.33 -12.01
N SER A 937 29.08 63.85 -12.38
CA SER A 937 28.11 64.41 -11.43
C SER A 937 27.52 63.32 -10.53
N ALA A 938 26.93 63.70 -9.40
CA ALA A 938 26.18 62.77 -8.57
C ALA A 938 24.94 62.24 -9.33
N THR A 939 24.56 60.98 -9.08
CA THR A 939 23.43 60.33 -9.76
C THR A 939 22.46 59.72 -8.77
N ASP A 940 21.15 59.90 -9.03
CA ASP A 940 20.07 59.41 -8.18
C ASP A 940 19.93 57.88 -8.19
N GLY A 941 20.54 57.21 -9.16
CA GLY A 941 20.55 55.75 -9.31
C GLY A 941 21.71 55.25 -10.15
N TYR A 942 21.71 53.95 -10.43
CA TYR A 942 22.72 53.31 -11.29
C TYR A 942 22.49 53.62 -12.77
N VAL A 943 23.51 54.18 -13.41
CA VAL A 943 23.55 54.48 -14.84
C VAL A 943 24.70 53.72 -15.51
N GLN A 944 24.53 53.38 -16.79
CA GLN A 944 25.60 52.74 -17.57
C GLN A 944 26.65 53.78 -17.98
N TYR A 945 27.92 53.41 -17.85
CA TYR A 945 29.06 54.11 -18.43
C TYR A 945 29.73 53.22 -19.46
N THR A 946 30.16 53.81 -20.58
CA THR A 946 30.96 53.13 -21.60
C THR A 946 32.00 54.10 -22.15
N CYS A 947 33.28 53.76 -22.06
CA CYS A 947 34.38 54.49 -22.68
C CYS A 947 35.29 53.55 -23.50
N SER A 948 36.21 54.11 -24.28
CA SER A 948 37.07 53.32 -25.17
C SER A 948 38.41 53.98 -25.46
N GLY A 949 39.43 53.17 -25.75
CA GLY A 949 40.73 53.60 -26.23
C GLY A 949 41.53 52.45 -26.84
N LEU A 950 42.75 52.72 -27.30
CA LEU A 950 43.63 51.66 -27.82
C LEU A 950 44.40 50.99 -26.68
N TRP A 951 44.59 49.68 -26.73
CA TRP A 951 45.41 48.94 -25.79
C TRP A 951 46.24 47.87 -26.50
N ASN A 952 47.50 47.71 -26.08
CA ASN A 952 48.43 46.77 -26.69
C ASN A 952 48.69 45.50 -25.84
N GLY A 953 47.85 45.25 -24.83
CA GLY A 953 48.00 44.10 -23.93
C GLY A 953 49.15 44.23 -22.93
N THR A 954 49.68 45.44 -22.70
CA THR A 954 50.72 45.75 -21.70
C THR A 954 50.25 46.80 -20.68
N GLY A 955 50.98 46.95 -19.58
CA GLY A 955 50.57 47.79 -18.45
C GLY A 955 49.49 47.17 -17.56
N ASP A 956 49.32 47.76 -16.37
CA ASP A 956 48.33 47.40 -15.36
C ASP A 956 47.04 48.21 -15.55
N PHE A 957 45.87 47.56 -15.53
CA PHE A 957 44.58 48.28 -15.63
C PHE A 957 44.27 49.00 -14.32
N LYS A 958 43.95 50.29 -14.38
CA LYS A 958 43.63 51.11 -13.21
C LYS A 958 42.40 51.97 -13.46
N LEU A 959 41.45 51.91 -12.54
CA LEU A 959 40.29 52.79 -12.46
C LEU A 959 40.36 53.56 -11.14
N SER A 960 40.35 54.89 -11.21
CA SER A 960 40.48 55.80 -10.07
C SER A 960 39.36 56.84 -10.05
N PHE A 961 38.92 57.24 -8.86
CA PHE A 961 37.85 58.22 -8.69
C PHE A 961 38.15 59.19 -7.54
N THR A 962 38.12 60.49 -7.82
CA THR A 962 38.03 61.54 -6.79
C THR A 962 36.55 61.78 -6.48
N GLY A 963 36.17 61.89 -5.20
CA GLY A 963 34.76 61.84 -4.79
C GLY A 963 34.38 60.51 -4.14
N ASP A 964 33.14 60.05 -4.35
CA ASP A 964 32.58 58.81 -3.77
C ASP A 964 31.64 58.15 -4.80
N ILE A 965 32.07 57.03 -5.38
CA ILE A 965 31.36 56.29 -6.45
C ILE A 965 31.16 54.83 -6.06
N TYR A 966 30.06 54.23 -6.50
CA TYR A 966 29.76 52.81 -6.40
C TYR A 966 29.62 52.25 -7.82
N LEU A 967 30.23 51.11 -8.14
CA LEU A 967 30.20 50.55 -9.50
C LEU A 967 30.27 49.01 -9.53
N TYR A 968 29.70 48.40 -10.57
CA TYR A 968 29.62 46.94 -10.75
C TYR A 968 29.64 46.50 -12.22
N MET A 969 29.95 45.21 -12.44
CA MET A 969 30.09 44.55 -13.75
C MET A 969 31.04 45.30 -14.72
N LEU A 970 32.35 45.26 -14.45
CA LEU A 970 33.37 45.84 -15.35
C LEU A 970 33.66 44.91 -16.53
N ILE A 971 33.05 45.20 -17.67
CA ILE A 971 33.26 44.47 -18.93
C ILE A 971 34.25 45.26 -19.78
N LEU A 972 35.51 44.80 -19.83
CA LEU A 972 36.54 45.27 -20.75
C LEU A 972 36.68 44.27 -21.91
N SER A 973 36.35 44.67 -23.15
CA SER A 973 36.36 43.80 -24.33
C SER A 973 36.75 44.53 -25.62
N THR A 974 37.02 43.80 -26.71
CA THR A 974 37.18 44.36 -28.07
C THR A 974 35.86 44.43 -28.86
N ASP A 975 34.82 43.70 -28.45
CA ASP A 975 33.49 43.74 -29.09
C ASP A 975 32.64 44.89 -28.51
N ARG A 976 31.92 45.58 -29.40
CA ARG A 976 31.06 46.74 -29.09
C ARG A 976 29.57 46.36 -28.95
N VAL A 977 29.13 45.24 -29.51
CA VAL A 977 27.71 44.90 -29.73
C VAL A 977 27.17 43.88 -28.71
N GLU A 978 27.98 42.93 -28.25
CA GLU A 978 27.52 41.89 -27.30
C GLU A 978 27.17 42.40 -25.89
N SER A 979 27.42 43.68 -25.57
CA SER A 979 27.49 44.15 -24.18
C SER A 979 26.16 44.19 -23.39
N LEU A 980 24.96 44.02 -24.00
CA LEU A 980 23.69 43.89 -23.25
C LEU A 980 22.45 43.34 -23.99
N THR A 981 22.26 43.63 -25.28
CA THR A 981 20.90 43.81 -25.85
C THR A 981 20.04 42.55 -26.04
N HIS A 982 20.61 41.38 -26.35
CA HIS A 982 19.85 40.25 -26.93
C HIS A 982 19.46 39.09 -25.99
N ARG A 983 19.66 39.19 -24.66
CA ARG A 983 19.29 38.12 -23.70
C ARG A 983 18.43 38.55 -22.50
N TYR A 984 18.06 39.82 -22.37
CA TYR A 984 17.42 40.37 -21.15
C TYR A 984 15.96 40.83 -21.30
N LYS A 985 15.19 40.27 -22.25
CA LYS A 985 13.70 40.37 -22.30
C LYS A 985 13.00 39.06 -21.91
N THR A 986 13.39 38.49 -20.77
CA THR A 986 12.50 37.62 -19.99
C THR A 986 11.72 38.52 -19.04
N LEU A 987 10.46 38.78 -19.35
CA LEU A 987 9.58 39.60 -18.52
C LEU A 987 9.11 38.78 -17.32
N PHE A 988 9.71 39.04 -16.16
CA PHE A 988 9.11 38.75 -14.86
C PHE A 988 8.19 39.91 -14.49
N GLU A 989 6.90 39.74 -14.71
CA GLU A 989 5.87 40.72 -14.37
C GLU A 989 5.00 40.18 -13.23
N GLN A 990 5.14 40.81 -12.06
CA GLN A 990 4.38 40.48 -10.85
C GLN A 990 3.48 41.66 -10.48
N SER A 991 2.19 41.38 -10.32
CA SER A 991 1.22 42.27 -9.71
C SER A 991 0.36 41.46 -8.72
N GLU A 992 -0.50 42.13 -7.96
CA GLU A 992 -1.44 41.48 -7.01
C GLU A 992 -2.36 40.43 -7.65
N ARG A 993 -2.49 40.40 -8.99
CA ARG A 993 -3.47 39.57 -9.72
C ARG A 993 -2.89 38.74 -10.86
N LEU A 994 -1.59 38.88 -11.14
CA LEU A 994 -0.88 38.21 -12.24
C LEU A 994 0.55 37.89 -11.81
N VAL A 995 0.97 36.64 -12.00
CA VAL A 995 2.38 36.28 -12.13
C VAL A 995 2.59 35.78 -13.56
N LYS A 996 3.34 36.55 -14.35
CA LYS A 996 3.71 36.26 -15.73
C LYS A 996 5.22 36.15 -15.84
N ILE A 997 5.69 35.04 -16.42
CA ILE A 997 7.09 34.84 -16.79
C ILE A 997 7.09 34.52 -18.28
N SER A 998 7.51 35.45 -19.14
CA SER A 998 7.51 35.21 -20.58
C SER A 998 8.76 35.68 -21.30
N ALA A 999 9.08 34.97 -22.39
CA ALA A 999 10.13 35.30 -23.34
C ALA A 999 9.47 35.74 -24.65
N ALA A 1000 9.74 36.97 -25.06
CA ALA A 1000 9.24 37.58 -26.27
C ALA A 1000 10.33 37.63 -27.34
N VAL A 1001 10.04 37.07 -28.52
CA VAL A 1001 10.89 37.17 -29.71
C VAL A 1001 10.45 38.41 -30.49
N PHE A 1002 11.40 39.32 -30.72
CA PHE A 1002 11.19 40.52 -31.53
C PHE A 1002 11.96 40.42 -32.85
N ASP A 1003 11.50 41.14 -33.86
CA ASP A 1003 12.28 41.35 -35.08
C ASP A 1003 13.38 42.41 -34.87
N LYS A 1004 14.18 42.58 -35.92
CA LYS A 1004 15.29 43.53 -36.04
C LYS A 1004 14.86 45.01 -36.10
N ASP A 1005 13.56 45.28 -36.17
CA ASP A 1005 12.92 46.60 -36.19
C ASP A 1005 12.07 46.82 -34.90
N GLU A 1006 12.29 45.99 -33.87
CA GLU A 1006 11.65 45.93 -32.55
C GLU A 1006 10.15 45.52 -32.50
N ASN A 1007 9.58 44.98 -33.58
CA ASN A 1007 8.19 44.46 -33.56
C ASN A 1007 8.11 43.06 -32.90
N LEU A 1008 7.03 42.78 -32.18
CA LEU A 1008 6.80 41.45 -31.58
C LEU A 1008 6.50 40.40 -32.66
N LEU A 1009 7.18 39.25 -32.62
CA LEU A 1009 6.94 38.11 -33.52
C LEU A 1009 6.13 37.00 -32.83
N GLU A 1010 6.60 36.53 -31.67
CA GLU A 1010 5.93 35.53 -30.83
C GLU A 1010 6.30 35.75 -29.35
N GLU A 1011 5.39 35.44 -28.42
CA GLU A 1011 5.66 35.43 -26.98
C GLU A 1011 5.26 34.08 -26.38
N THR A 1012 6.16 33.49 -25.59
CA THR A 1012 5.91 32.21 -24.88
C THR A 1012 6.13 32.39 -23.38
N GLY A 1013 5.30 31.77 -22.53
CA GLY A 1013 5.42 32.00 -21.09
C GLY A 1013 4.61 31.08 -20.18
N LEU A 1014 4.88 31.25 -18.88
CA LEU A 1014 4.07 30.74 -17.77
C LEU A 1014 3.16 31.86 -17.27
N MET A 1015 1.87 31.55 -17.11
CA MET A 1015 0.85 32.46 -16.59
C MET A 1015 0.13 31.82 -15.42
N VAL A 1016 0.07 32.54 -14.30
CA VAL A 1016 -0.71 32.15 -13.11
C VAL A 1016 -1.72 33.26 -12.79
N THR A 1017 -2.99 32.87 -12.69
CA THR A 1017 -4.14 33.74 -12.38
C THR A 1017 -5.11 33.03 -11.42
N SER A 1018 -6.08 33.77 -10.88
CA SER A 1018 -7.14 33.25 -10.01
C SER A 1018 -8.12 32.26 -10.67
N LYS A 1019 -7.98 31.95 -11.97
CA LYS A 1019 -8.82 30.97 -12.68
C LYS A 1019 -8.04 29.88 -13.40
N TYR A 1020 -6.82 30.18 -13.85
CA TYR A 1020 -6.00 29.30 -14.69
C TYR A 1020 -4.52 29.44 -14.34
N SER A 1021 -3.80 28.32 -14.35
CA SER A 1021 -2.33 28.25 -14.29
C SER A 1021 -1.81 27.38 -15.44
N GLY A 1022 -0.89 27.87 -16.25
CA GLY A 1022 -0.39 27.09 -17.39
C GLY A 1022 0.69 27.76 -18.23
N LEU A 1023 1.22 26.98 -19.18
CA LEU A 1023 2.14 27.41 -20.23
C LEU A 1023 1.34 27.83 -21.47
N TYR A 1024 1.72 28.93 -22.11
CA TYR A 1024 1.07 29.45 -23.32
C TYR A 1024 2.08 29.91 -24.38
N ALA A 1025 1.61 29.99 -25.62
CA ALA A 1025 2.25 30.72 -26.71
C ALA A 1025 1.24 31.63 -27.42
N ILE A 1026 1.62 32.88 -27.67
CA ILE A 1026 0.89 33.82 -28.52
C ILE A 1026 1.75 34.28 -29.71
N ASP A 1027 1.12 34.65 -30.82
CA ASP A 1027 1.78 35.38 -31.91
C ASP A 1027 1.85 36.90 -31.66
N GLY A 1028 2.58 37.60 -32.52
CA GLY A 1028 2.75 39.06 -32.49
C GLY A 1028 1.45 39.86 -32.64
N ASP A 1029 0.39 39.25 -33.19
CA ASP A 1029 -0.96 39.82 -33.25
C ASP A 1029 -1.75 39.59 -31.93
N GLY A 1030 -1.20 38.82 -30.99
CA GLY A 1030 -1.78 38.55 -29.66
C GLY A 1030 -2.68 37.31 -29.57
N ASN A 1031 -2.72 36.45 -30.60
CA ASN A 1031 -3.61 35.28 -30.63
C ASN A 1031 -2.97 34.05 -29.98
N LEU A 1032 -3.76 33.29 -29.23
CA LEU A 1032 -3.32 32.09 -28.52
C LEU A 1032 -3.13 30.88 -29.46
N LYS A 1033 -1.87 30.57 -29.78
CA LYS A 1033 -1.46 29.41 -30.59
C LYS A 1033 -1.47 28.09 -29.81
N SER A 1034 -1.01 28.09 -28.55
CA SER A 1034 -1.02 26.89 -27.72
C SER A 1034 -1.22 27.19 -26.23
N LEU A 1035 -1.78 26.22 -25.51
CA LEU A 1035 -2.02 26.25 -24.07
C LEU A 1035 -1.92 24.85 -23.47
N VAL A 1036 -1.15 24.72 -22.38
CA VAL A 1036 -1.16 23.55 -21.49
C VAL A 1036 -1.36 24.07 -20.07
N GLY A 1037 -2.54 23.86 -19.48
CA GLY A 1037 -2.86 24.45 -18.18
C GLY A 1037 -3.96 23.75 -17.40
N VAL A 1038 -4.11 24.16 -16.15
CA VAL A 1038 -5.07 23.65 -15.17
C VAL A 1038 -5.97 24.80 -14.71
N GLY A 1039 -7.27 24.53 -14.59
CA GLY A 1039 -8.25 25.46 -14.01
C GLY A 1039 -9.32 24.72 -13.22
N GLY A 1040 -10.37 25.44 -12.81
CA GLY A 1040 -11.44 24.88 -11.96
C GLY A 1040 -12.17 23.65 -12.54
N ASP A 1041 -12.21 23.51 -13.87
CA ASP A 1041 -12.83 22.36 -14.56
C ASP A 1041 -11.81 21.24 -14.90
N GLY A 1042 -10.59 21.30 -14.37
CA GLY A 1042 -9.52 20.32 -14.62
C GLY A 1042 -8.43 20.78 -15.61
N VAL A 1043 -7.69 19.81 -16.15
CA VAL A 1043 -6.56 20.03 -17.08
C VAL A 1043 -7.08 20.23 -18.50
N LYS A 1044 -6.56 21.24 -19.20
CA LYS A 1044 -6.92 21.58 -20.59
C LYS A 1044 -5.64 21.75 -21.42
N ILE A 1045 -5.55 20.97 -22.50
CA ILE A 1045 -4.53 21.07 -23.54
C ILE A 1045 -5.22 21.60 -24.79
N LYS A 1046 -4.68 22.65 -25.41
CA LYS A 1046 -5.18 23.22 -26.67
C LYS A 1046 -4.02 23.59 -27.58
N GLY A 1047 -4.08 23.12 -28.82
CA GLY A 1047 -3.21 23.48 -29.93
C GLY A 1047 -3.73 22.83 -31.21
N ASP A 1048 -3.34 23.33 -32.37
CA ASP A 1048 -3.89 22.87 -33.66
C ASP A 1048 -3.44 21.45 -34.02
N ASN A 1049 -2.30 21.00 -33.48
CA ASN A 1049 -1.83 19.63 -33.53
C ASN A 1049 -1.40 19.20 -32.13
N ILE A 1050 -1.90 18.07 -31.64
CA ILE A 1050 -1.54 17.49 -30.34
C ILE A 1050 -1.10 16.05 -30.58
N THR A 1051 0.22 15.83 -30.65
CA THR A 1051 0.80 14.48 -30.73
C THR A 1051 0.93 13.90 -29.32
N LEU A 1052 0.49 12.65 -29.14
CA LEU A 1052 0.65 11.89 -27.90
C LEU A 1052 1.38 10.59 -28.25
N GLU A 1053 2.51 10.33 -27.59
CA GLU A 1053 3.42 9.22 -27.91
C GLU A 1053 3.67 8.35 -26.67
N GLY A 1054 3.79 7.03 -26.87
CA GLY A 1054 3.91 6.05 -25.78
C GLY A 1054 2.59 5.76 -25.05
N LEU A 1055 2.67 5.07 -23.91
CA LEU A 1055 1.49 4.68 -23.12
C LEU A 1055 0.79 5.91 -22.48
N VAL A 1056 -0.31 6.34 -23.09
CA VAL A 1056 -1.21 7.35 -22.52
C VAL A 1056 -2.29 6.64 -21.72
N THR A 1057 -2.61 7.14 -20.52
CA THR A 1057 -3.80 6.69 -19.77
C THR A 1057 -4.54 7.87 -19.16
N ALA A 1058 -5.88 7.85 -19.24
CA ALA A 1058 -6.76 8.83 -18.61
C ALA A 1058 -7.81 8.12 -17.75
N ASN A 1059 -7.56 8.08 -16.44
CA ASN A 1059 -8.43 7.49 -15.41
C ASN A 1059 -8.92 6.07 -15.78
N ASP A 1060 -8.06 5.24 -16.36
CA ASP A 1060 -8.33 3.90 -16.91
C ASP A 1060 -9.48 3.76 -17.94
N ASN A 1061 -10.15 4.86 -18.33
CA ASN A 1061 -11.29 4.84 -19.26
C ASN A 1061 -10.91 5.19 -20.71
N PHE A 1062 -9.72 5.74 -20.93
CA PHE A 1062 -9.12 5.93 -22.26
C PHE A 1062 -7.62 5.62 -22.16
N LYS A 1063 -7.09 4.83 -23.09
CA LYS A 1063 -5.65 4.55 -23.22
C LYS A 1063 -5.22 4.58 -24.68
N ILE A 1064 -4.00 5.04 -24.93
CA ILE A 1064 -3.27 4.80 -26.18
C ILE A 1064 -2.11 3.89 -25.81
N LEU A 1065 -2.00 2.74 -26.48
CA LEU A 1065 -0.94 1.76 -26.23
C LEU A 1065 0.29 2.06 -27.10
N GLU A 1066 1.42 1.41 -26.80
CA GLU A 1066 2.70 1.65 -27.47
C GLU A 1066 2.72 1.22 -28.95
N ASP A 1067 1.77 0.39 -29.38
CA ASP A 1067 1.52 0.03 -30.78
C ASP A 1067 0.63 1.05 -31.53
N GLY A 1068 0.17 2.10 -30.85
CA GLY A 1068 -0.73 3.12 -31.38
C GLY A 1068 -2.22 2.75 -31.34
N SER A 1069 -2.58 1.57 -30.83
CA SER A 1069 -3.98 1.19 -30.63
C SER A 1069 -4.63 1.95 -29.45
N ILE A 1070 -5.97 2.03 -29.45
CA ILE A 1070 -6.73 2.83 -28.47
C ILE A 1070 -7.73 1.95 -27.72
N GLU A 1071 -7.55 1.81 -26.40
CA GLU A 1071 -8.56 1.23 -25.51
C GLU A 1071 -9.51 2.30 -25.00
N THR A 1072 -10.81 2.00 -24.91
CA THR A 1072 -11.77 2.84 -24.18
C THR A 1072 -12.72 1.99 -23.34
N ARG A 1073 -13.10 2.51 -22.16
CA ARG A 1073 -14.09 1.91 -21.26
C ARG A 1073 -15.20 2.94 -21.01
N ASN A 1074 -16.45 2.47 -20.93
CA ASN A 1074 -17.64 3.31 -20.76
C ASN A 1074 -17.87 4.41 -21.82
N ALA A 1075 -17.26 4.30 -23.00
CA ALA A 1075 -17.38 5.29 -24.08
C ALA A 1075 -18.82 5.40 -24.62
N LYS A 1076 -19.33 6.64 -24.72
CA LYS A 1076 -20.62 6.96 -25.34
C LYS A 1076 -20.40 7.66 -26.67
N ILE A 1077 -20.32 6.87 -27.74
CA ILE A 1077 -20.09 7.38 -29.10
C ILE A 1077 -21.42 7.80 -29.73
N TYR A 1078 -21.51 9.06 -30.17
CA TYR A 1078 -22.68 9.61 -30.85
C TYR A 1078 -22.27 10.08 -32.25
N GLY A 1079 -22.77 9.41 -33.29
CA GLY A 1079 -22.45 9.69 -34.69
C GLY A 1079 -22.41 8.43 -35.56
N THR A 1080 -21.90 8.54 -36.78
CA THR A 1080 -21.69 7.39 -37.66
C THR A 1080 -20.35 6.71 -37.34
N VAL A 1081 -20.40 5.44 -36.93
CA VAL A 1081 -19.19 4.61 -36.74
C VAL A 1081 -18.89 3.86 -38.02
N TYR A 1082 -17.72 4.12 -38.60
CA TYR A 1082 -17.19 3.38 -39.75
C TYR A 1082 -16.18 2.35 -39.27
N ALA A 1083 -16.60 1.09 -39.16
CA ALA A 1083 -15.74 -0.04 -38.84
C ALA A 1083 -15.62 -0.97 -40.06
N TYR A 1084 -14.39 -1.31 -40.43
CA TYR A 1084 -14.10 -2.20 -41.56
C TYR A 1084 -14.23 -3.69 -41.16
N GLU A 1085 -13.80 -4.00 -39.94
CA GLU A 1085 -13.88 -5.29 -39.27
C GLU A 1085 -14.10 -5.07 -37.76
N GLY A 1086 -14.32 -6.16 -37.01
CA GLY A 1086 -14.48 -6.13 -35.55
C GLY A 1086 -15.64 -6.98 -35.06
N LYS A 1087 -15.98 -6.85 -33.76
CA LYS A 1087 -17.14 -7.53 -33.14
C LYS A 1087 -18.05 -6.53 -32.43
N ILE A 1088 -19.36 -6.74 -32.52
CA ILE A 1088 -20.38 -6.06 -31.71
C ILE A 1088 -21.13 -7.15 -30.94
N GLY A 1089 -20.71 -7.39 -29.70
CA GLY A 1089 -21.13 -8.56 -28.93
C GLY A 1089 -20.80 -9.85 -29.68
N GLY A 1090 -21.82 -10.69 -29.92
CA GLY A 1090 -21.66 -11.94 -30.67
C GLY A 1090 -21.56 -11.80 -32.20
N PHE A 1091 -21.81 -10.63 -32.78
CA PHE A 1091 -21.78 -10.42 -34.23
C PHE A 1091 -20.40 -9.96 -34.68
N THR A 1092 -19.87 -10.58 -35.74
CA THR A 1092 -18.70 -10.06 -36.46
C THR A 1092 -19.17 -9.02 -37.48
N ILE A 1093 -18.41 -7.94 -37.65
CA ILE A 1093 -18.57 -7.01 -38.77
C ILE A 1093 -17.89 -7.63 -39.99
N ASP A 1094 -18.70 -8.02 -40.98
CA ASP A 1094 -18.26 -8.66 -42.22
C ASP A 1094 -18.83 -7.86 -43.40
N SER A 1095 -17.99 -7.34 -44.29
CA SER A 1095 -18.40 -6.82 -45.61
C SER A 1095 -19.58 -5.79 -45.59
N GLY A 1096 -19.72 -5.01 -44.52
CA GLY A 1096 -20.83 -4.05 -44.36
C GLY A 1096 -22.14 -4.62 -43.79
N ARG A 1097 -22.12 -5.81 -43.18
CA ARG A 1097 -23.21 -6.43 -42.42
C ARG A 1097 -22.73 -6.89 -41.04
N LEU A 1098 -23.65 -7.04 -40.10
CA LEU A 1098 -23.42 -7.79 -38.86
C LEU A 1098 -23.72 -9.26 -39.14
N TYR A 1099 -22.73 -10.13 -38.97
CA TYR A 1099 -22.84 -11.56 -39.20
C TYR A 1099 -22.58 -12.35 -37.90
N TRP A 1100 -23.61 -13.03 -37.41
CA TRP A 1100 -23.49 -14.04 -36.37
C TRP A 1100 -23.59 -15.44 -36.99
N LYS A 1101 -22.82 -16.38 -36.45
CA LYS A 1101 -22.86 -17.79 -36.86
C LYS A 1101 -22.47 -18.74 -35.73
N ALA A 1102 -22.95 -19.98 -35.84
CA ALA A 1102 -22.58 -21.10 -34.97
C ALA A 1102 -22.42 -22.39 -35.79
N GLY A 1103 -21.41 -23.18 -35.44
CA GLY A 1103 -21.11 -24.45 -36.09
C GLY A 1103 -22.08 -25.58 -35.73
N ASP A 1104 -22.13 -26.61 -36.57
CA ASP A 1104 -22.55 -27.95 -36.15
C ASP A 1104 -21.35 -28.76 -35.61
N TYR A 1105 -21.66 -29.97 -35.14
CA TYR A 1105 -20.69 -30.99 -34.72
C TYR A 1105 -19.64 -31.35 -35.78
N PHE A 1106 -19.89 -31.05 -37.06
CA PHE A 1106 -18.95 -31.29 -38.17
C PHE A 1106 -18.14 -30.03 -38.55
N GLY A 1107 -18.25 -28.94 -37.78
CA GLY A 1107 -17.51 -27.70 -37.99
C GLY A 1107 -18.04 -26.81 -39.11
N ASN A 1108 -19.20 -27.11 -39.70
CA ASN A 1108 -19.82 -26.29 -40.74
C ASN A 1108 -20.73 -25.22 -40.13
N ASP A 1109 -20.85 -24.06 -40.77
CA ASP A 1109 -21.81 -23.02 -40.37
C ASP A 1109 -23.25 -23.56 -40.43
N SER A 1110 -23.79 -23.96 -39.28
CA SER A 1110 -25.06 -24.69 -39.16
C SER A 1110 -26.23 -23.80 -38.81
N ARG A 1111 -25.95 -22.69 -38.11
CA ARG A 1111 -26.89 -21.62 -37.81
C ARG A 1111 -26.22 -20.31 -38.15
N SER A 1112 -26.91 -19.43 -38.86
CA SER A 1112 -26.35 -18.11 -39.17
C SER A 1112 -27.44 -17.04 -39.27
N LEU A 1113 -27.06 -15.81 -38.92
CA LEU A 1113 -27.92 -14.63 -38.88
C LEU A 1113 -27.11 -13.43 -39.42
N LYS A 1114 -27.53 -12.90 -40.56
CA LYS A 1114 -26.95 -11.71 -41.20
C LYS A 1114 -27.93 -10.55 -41.10
N LEU A 1115 -27.44 -9.39 -40.71
CA LEU A 1115 -28.19 -8.14 -40.61
C LEU A 1115 -27.42 -7.04 -41.35
N GLY A 1116 -27.90 -6.63 -42.53
CA GLY A 1116 -27.25 -5.59 -43.33
C GLY A 1116 -27.38 -5.78 -44.84
N VAL A 1117 -26.31 -5.48 -45.58
CA VAL A 1117 -26.30 -5.56 -47.05
C VAL A 1117 -26.10 -7.00 -47.52
N SER A 1118 -27.05 -7.50 -48.32
CA SER A 1118 -26.95 -8.77 -49.05
C SER A 1118 -25.74 -8.77 -49.98
N GLN A 1119 -24.89 -9.78 -49.88
CA GLN A 1119 -23.69 -9.98 -50.71
C GLN A 1119 -23.96 -10.92 -51.90
N THR A 1120 -25.07 -11.66 -51.89
CA THR A 1120 -25.55 -12.46 -53.03
C THR A 1120 -27.03 -12.19 -53.32
N ASP A 1121 -27.48 -12.59 -54.51
CA ASP A 1121 -28.87 -12.53 -54.97
C ASP A 1121 -29.83 -13.44 -54.20
N MET A 1122 -29.30 -14.36 -53.37
CA MET A 1122 -30.08 -15.27 -52.51
C MET A 1122 -30.17 -14.81 -51.04
N GLU A 1123 -29.46 -13.74 -50.64
CA GLU A 1123 -29.47 -13.24 -49.26
C GLU A 1123 -30.52 -12.15 -49.02
N GLY A 1124 -31.24 -12.23 -47.91
CA GLY A 1124 -32.08 -11.13 -47.41
C GLY A 1124 -31.31 -10.14 -46.53
N ILE A 1125 -31.86 -8.93 -46.37
CA ILE A 1125 -31.35 -7.90 -45.42
C ILE A 1125 -31.34 -8.42 -43.98
N VAL A 1126 -32.29 -9.33 -43.68
CA VAL A 1126 -32.27 -10.23 -42.52
C VAL A 1126 -32.28 -11.66 -43.09
N ASP A 1127 -31.10 -12.25 -43.27
CA ASP A 1127 -30.95 -13.64 -43.69
C ASP A 1127 -30.71 -14.51 -42.45
N VAL A 1128 -31.49 -15.60 -42.33
CA VAL A 1128 -31.47 -16.53 -41.20
C VAL A 1128 -31.44 -17.95 -41.73
N SER A 1129 -30.31 -18.62 -41.59
CA SER A 1129 -30.09 -19.94 -42.16
C SER A 1129 -29.90 -21.00 -41.08
N PHE A 1130 -30.51 -22.17 -41.31
CA PHE A 1130 -30.38 -23.38 -40.50
C PHE A 1130 -30.12 -24.56 -41.45
N ASN A 1131 -29.04 -25.32 -41.22
CA ASN A 1131 -28.78 -26.52 -42.02
C ASN A 1131 -29.61 -27.72 -41.52
N ALA A 1132 -29.78 -28.73 -42.38
CA ALA A 1132 -30.63 -29.89 -42.10
C ALA A 1132 -30.13 -30.80 -40.95
N ALA A 1133 -28.97 -30.52 -40.37
CA ALA A 1133 -28.38 -31.31 -39.28
C ALA A 1133 -28.76 -30.82 -37.88
N THR A 1134 -29.35 -29.63 -37.72
CA THR A 1134 -29.66 -29.09 -36.37
C THR A 1134 -31.08 -29.40 -35.88
N GLN A 1135 -31.15 -30.09 -34.73
CA GLN A 1135 -32.34 -30.02 -33.87
C GLN A 1135 -32.29 -28.73 -33.03
N GLY A 1136 -33.37 -27.94 -33.07
CA GLY A 1136 -33.47 -26.70 -32.32
C GLY A 1136 -34.80 -25.99 -32.56
N ARG A 1137 -35.26 -25.21 -31.57
CA ARG A 1137 -36.49 -24.39 -31.69
C ARG A 1137 -36.11 -22.96 -32.07
N PHE A 1138 -36.34 -22.55 -33.31
CA PHE A 1138 -36.36 -21.14 -33.67
C PHE A 1138 -37.71 -20.55 -33.29
N GLY A 1139 -37.75 -19.76 -32.20
CA GLY A 1139 -38.98 -19.19 -31.64
C GLY A 1139 -39.02 -17.68 -31.79
N VAL A 1140 -39.83 -17.17 -32.73
CA VAL A 1140 -40.06 -15.72 -32.85
C VAL A 1140 -41.23 -15.33 -31.92
N LYS A 1141 -40.93 -14.55 -30.87
CA LYS A 1141 -41.88 -14.26 -29.77
C LYS A 1141 -43.16 -13.55 -30.21
N ALA A 1142 -43.07 -12.69 -31.23
CA ALA A 1142 -44.19 -12.08 -31.93
C ALA A 1142 -43.72 -11.63 -33.32
N VAL A 1143 -44.59 -11.69 -34.32
CA VAL A 1143 -44.36 -11.10 -35.64
C VAL A 1143 -45.56 -10.23 -35.99
N GLY A 1144 -45.33 -8.92 -36.15
CA GLY A 1144 -46.37 -7.98 -36.57
C GLY A 1144 -46.55 -7.99 -38.08
N SER A 1145 -47.78 -8.14 -38.54
CA SER A 1145 -48.16 -7.93 -39.95
C SER A 1145 -48.79 -6.55 -40.15
N ASN A 1146 -48.50 -5.94 -41.29
CA ASN A 1146 -49.14 -4.73 -41.76
C ASN A 1146 -50.52 -5.03 -42.39
N LEU A 1147 -51.35 -3.99 -42.47
CA LEU A 1147 -52.71 -4.11 -43.00
C LEU A 1147 -52.65 -4.48 -44.49
N GLY A 1148 -53.14 -5.68 -44.83
CA GLY A 1148 -53.00 -6.27 -46.16
C GLY A 1148 -51.86 -7.27 -46.34
N GLY A 1149 -51.10 -7.58 -45.29
CA GLY A 1149 -49.95 -8.49 -45.31
C GLY A 1149 -50.15 -9.80 -44.53
N ALA A 1150 -49.11 -10.64 -44.54
CA ALA A 1150 -49.01 -11.83 -43.70
C ALA A 1150 -47.73 -11.79 -42.88
N ALA A 1151 -47.80 -12.18 -41.60
CA ALA A 1151 -46.67 -12.17 -40.69
C ALA A 1151 -45.66 -13.29 -41.02
N ILE A 1152 -46.16 -14.41 -41.55
CA ILE A 1152 -45.35 -15.45 -42.20
C ILE A 1152 -45.91 -15.66 -43.61
N TYR A 1153 -45.05 -15.61 -44.63
CA TYR A 1153 -45.42 -15.90 -46.01
C TYR A 1153 -44.47 -16.94 -46.62
N ALA A 1154 -45.03 -17.93 -47.32
CA ALA A 1154 -44.29 -18.86 -48.15
C ALA A 1154 -45.12 -19.32 -49.35
N SER A 1155 -44.47 -19.71 -50.45
CA SER A 1155 -45.11 -20.33 -51.62
C SER A 1155 -44.37 -21.60 -52.01
N SER A 1156 -45.09 -22.62 -52.47
CA SER A 1156 -44.48 -23.82 -53.05
C SER A 1156 -44.31 -23.72 -54.58
N LYS A 1157 -44.39 -22.51 -55.15
CA LYS A 1157 -44.27 -22.25 -56.58
C LYS A 1157 -43.05 -21.37 -56.89
N SER A 1158 -42.36 -21.68 -57.99
CA SER A 1158 -41.29 -20.84 -58.54
C SER A 1158 -41.81 -19.69 -59.41
N SER A 1159 -43.03 -19.77 -59.94
CA SER A 1159 -43.71 -18.67 -60.63
C SER A 1159 -45.24 -18.76 -60.46
N GLY A 1160 -45.95 -17.64 -60.67
CA GLY A 1160 -47.41 -17.59 -60.49
C GLY A 1160 -47.84 -17.63 -59.02
N GLN A 1161 -47.03 -17.04 -58.13
CA GLN A 1161 -47.31 -16.94 -56.71
C GLN A 1161 -48.55 -16.06 -56.45
N SER A 1162 -49.36 -16.45 -55.46
CA SER A 1162 -50.45 -15.61 -54.94
C SER A 1162 -50.05 -14.95 -53.63
N TYR A 1163 -50.56 -13.75 -53.38
CA TYR A 1163 -50.21 -12.93 -52.21
C TYR A 1163 -51.47 -12.61 -51.37
N PRO A 1164 -51.31 -12.26 -50.08
CA PRO A 1164 -52.40 -11.75 -49.25
C PRO A 1164 -53.18 -10.62 -49.93
N ILE A 1165 -54.50 -10.62 -49.75
CA ILE A 1165 -55.35 -9.53 -50.25
C ILE A 1165 -55.26 -8.32 -49.31
N SER A 1166 -55.12 -7.12 -49.88
CA SER A 1166 -54.80 -5.87 -49.16
C SER A 1166 -55.81 -5.43 -48.09
N ALA A 1167 -57.00 -6.05 -48.03
CA ALA A 1167 -58.02 -5.79 -47.00
C ALA A 1167 -57.87 -6.65 -45.74
N ASN A 1168 -57.08 -7.73 -45.78
CA ASN A 1168 -56.97 -8.70 -44.69
C ASN A 1168 -55.54 -8.77 -44.13
N THR A 1169 -55.41 -9.14 -42.86
CA THR A 1169 -54.13 -9.28 -42.17
C THR A 1169 -54.00 -10.70 -41.64
N TYR A 1170 -52.92 -11.40 -41.98
CA TYR A 1170 -52.77 -12.84 -41.71
C TYR A 1170 -51.61 -13.11 -40.73
N ALA A 1171 -51.79 -14.10 -39.83
CA ALA A 1171 -50.67 -14.63 -39.03
C ALA A 1171 -49.74 -15.53 -39.88
N GLY A 1172 -50.29 -16.23 -40.87
CA GLY A 1172 -49.54 -16.97 -41.87
C GLY A 1172 -50.34 -17.09 -43.17
N TYR A 1173 -49.66 -17.00 -44.32
CA TYR A 1173 -50.23 -17.20 -45.65
C TYR A 1173 -49.31 -18.12 -46.46
N PHE A 1174 -49.85 -19.25 -46.90
CA PHE A 1174 -49.10 -20.31 -47.56
C PHE A 1174 -49.68 -20.58 -48.95
N ASP A 1175 -48.99 -20.13 -49.99
CA ASP A 1175 -49.35 -20.33 -51.40
C ASP A 1175 -48.84 -21.69 -51.91
N GLY A 1176 -49.38 -22.77 -51.35
CA GLY A 1176 -48.95 -24.12 -51.64
C GLY A 1176 -49.61 -25.16 -50.75
N GLY A 1177 -49.16 -26.41 -50.86
CA GLY A 1177 -49.55 -27.47 -49.92
C GLY A 1177 -48.80 -27.32 -48.60
N VAL A 1178 -49.52 -27.14 -47.49
CA VAL A 1178 -48.95 -27.20 -46.14
C VAL A 1178 -49.18 -28.59 -45.57
N HIS A 1179 -48.10 -29.28 -45.21
CA HIS A 1179 -48.15 -30.55 -44.48
C HIS A 1179 -47.80 -30.31 -43.01
N VAL A 1180 -48.66 -30.76 -42.09
CA VAL A 1180 -48.39 -30.70 -40.65
C VAL A 1180 -48.49 -32.11 -40.08
N ASN A 1181 -47.41 -32.55 -39.43
CA ASN A 1181 -47.26 -33.91 -38.92
C ASN A 1181 -47.74 -34.03 -37.45
N GLY A 1182 -48.80 -33.29 -37.11
CA GLY A 1182 -49.28 -33.07 -35.74
C GLY A 1182 -50.44 -32.06 -35.67
N ALA A 1183 -50.86 -31.68 -34.47
CA ALA A 1183 -52.00 -30.78 -34.26
C ALA A 1183 -51.65 -29.30 -34.51
N VAL A 1184 -52.57 -28.57 -35.15
CA VAL A 1184 -52.55 -27.09 -35.25
C VAL A 1184 -53.66 -26.52 -34.40
N TYR A 1185 -53.33 -25.57 -33.52
CA TYR A 1185 -54.31 -24.79 -32.77
C TYR A 1185 -54.34 -23.35 -33.31
N CYS A 1186 -55.46 -22.97 -33.93
CA CYS A 1186 -55.69 -21.63 -34.48
C CYS A 1186 -57.19 -21.30 -34.47
N GLY A 1187 -57.55 -20.02 -34.55
CA GLY A 1187 -58.95 -19.57 -34.47
C GLY A 1187 -59.75 -19.76 -35.77
N ASP A 1188 -59.12 -19.48 -36.91
CA ASP A 1188 -59.72 -19.56 -38.24
C ASP A 1188 -58.74 -20.15 -39.26
N ILE A 1189 -59.25 -20.92 -40.22
CA ILE A 1189 -58.51 -21.39 -41.40
C ILE A 1189 -59.31 -21.03 -42.66
N LEU A 1190 -58.73 -20.21 -43.54
CA LEU A 1190 -59.34 -19.80 -44.79
C LEU A 1190 -58.73 -20.54 -45.98
N SER A 1191 -59.49 -21.46 -46.59
CA SER A 1191 -59.12 -22.17 -47.81
C SER A 1191 -59.98 -21.72 -48.99
N ASN A 1192 -59.35 -21.38 -50.12
CA ASN A 1192 -60.02 -20.80 -51.30
C ASN A 1192 -61.07 -21.70 -51.97
N ASN A 1193 -61.14 -23.00 -51.64
CA ASN A 1193 -62.12 -23.94 -52.19
C ASN A 1193 -63.13 -24.49 -51.17
N TYR A 1194 -62.86 -24.43 -49.86
CA TYR A 1194 -63.72 -25.05 -48.84
C TYR A 1194 -63.71 -24.24 -47.52
N GLY A 1195 -64.75 -23.44 -47.30
CA GLY A 1195 -64.98 -22.71 -46.05
C GLY A 1195 -66.15 -21.73 -46.17
N THR A 1196 -67.03 -21.67 -45.17
CA THR A 1196 -68.14 -20.70 -45.09
C THR A 1196 -68.07 -19.97 -43.75
N GLY A 1197 -68.25 -18.65 -43.78
CA GLY A 1197 -68.27 -17.81 -42.59
C GLY A 1197 -69.36 -16.74 -42.69
N TRP A 1198 -69.81 -16.26 -41.53
CA TRP A 1198 -70.85 -15.25 -41.40
C TRP A 1198 -70.61 -14.31 -40.21
N SER A 1199 -71.13 -13.10 -40.32
CA SER A 1199 -71.11 -12.10 -39.25
C SER A 1199 -72.46 -11.40 -39.13
N LEU A 1200 -72.77 -10.95 -37.91
CA LEU A 1200 -73.99 -10.24 -37.55
C LEU A 1200 -73.65 -8.80 -37.16
N ALA A 1201 -74.26 -7.83 -37.83
CA ALA A 1201 -74.16 -6.42 -37.50
C ALA A 1201 -75.17 -6.01 -36.41
N SER A 1202 -74.88 -4.92 -35.69
CA SER A 1202 -75.70 -4.40 -34.58
C SER A 1202 -77.07 -3.84 -35.01
N ASP A 1203 -77.33 -3.74 -36.31
CA ASP A 1203 -78.63 -3.42 -36.91
C ASP A 1203 -79.52 -4.66 -37.17
N GLY A 1204 -79.00 -5.86 -36.90
CA GLY A 1204 -79.68 -7.14 -37.16
C GLY A 1204 -79.34 -7.81 -38.49
N THR A 1205 -78.45 -7.21 -39.31
CA THR A 1205 -78.11 -7.74 -40.63
C THR A 1205 -77.05 -8.85 -40.56
N TYR A 1206 -77.35 -10.02 -41.12
CA TYR A 1206 -76.38 -11.11 -41.30
C TYR A 1206 -75.72 -11.03 -42.68
N SER A 1207 -74.39 -11.23 -42.75
CA SER A 1207 -73.65 -11.37 -44.01
C SER A 1207 -73.01 -12.77 -44.11
N TYR A 1208 -73.05 -13.40 -45.29
CA TYR A 1208 -72.66 -14.81 -45.50
C TYR A 1208 -71.99 -15.00 -46.87
N ARG A 1209 -71.00 -15.89 -47.00
CA ARG A 1209 -70.42 -16.31 -48.30
C ARG A 1209 -70.56 -17.83 -48.57
N LYS A 1210 -70.77 -18.17 -49.84
CA LYS A 1210 -71.42 -19.41 -50.33
C LYS A 1210 -70.49 -20.63 -50.39
N GLY A 1211 -70.93 -21.77 -49.84
CA GLY A 1211 -70.27 -23.09 -49.99
C GLY A 1211 -70.74 -23.90 -51.20
N VAL A 1212 -70.31 -25.17 -51.28
CA VAL A 1212 -70.60 -26.08 -52.41
C VAL A 1212 -72.03 -26.65 -52.35
N SER A 1213 -72.67 -26.79 -53.51
CA SER A 1213 -73.93 -27.54 -53.66
C SER A 1213 -73.74 -28.69 -54.64
N GLY A 1214 -74.30 -29.87 -54.35
CA GLY A 1214 -74.20 -31.06 -55.19
C GLY A 1214 -74.70 -32.32 -54.50
N THR A 1215 -74.85 -33.39 -55.27
CA THR A 1215 -75.30 -34.70 -54.79
C THR A 1215 -74.13 -35.68 -54.82
N PHE A 1216 -73.74 -36.20 -53.66
CA PHE A 1216 -72.54 -37.01 -53.44
C PHE A 1216 -72.91 -38.41 -52.95
N GLN A 1217 -72.25 -39.45 -53.45
CA GLN A 1217 -72.33 -40.78 -52.85
C GLN A 1217 -71.25 -40.94 -51.78
N TRP A 1218 -71.65 -41.38 -50.59
CA TRP A 1218 -70.79 -41.55 -49.42
C TRP A 1218 -70.98 -42.96 -48.84
N ALA A 1219 -69.90 -43.73 -48.80
CA ALA A 1219 -69.88 -45.06 -48.21
C ALA A 1219 -69.29 -45.00 -46.79
N VAL A 1220 -70.11 -45.29 -45.78
CA VAL A 1220 -69.69 -45.38 -44.38
C VAL A 1220 -69.45 -46.85 -44.04
N LYS A 1221 -68.20 -47.22 -43.73
CA LYS A 1221 -67.89 -48.55 -43.20
C LYS A 1221 -67.98 -48.56 -41.69
N SER A 1222 -68.63 -49.58 -41.15
CA SER A 1222 -68.55 -49.95 -39.73
C SER A 1222 -68.16 -51.43 -39.68
N ASP A 1223 -66.91 -51.66 -39.28
CA ASP A 1223 -66.15 -52.91 -39.09
C ASP A 1223 -66.26 -53.98 -40.18
N PHE A 1224 -67.45 -54.51 -40.45
CA PHE A 1224 -67.70 -55.55 -41.47
C PHE A 1224 -68.83 -55.25 -42.46
N ILE A 1225 -69.53 -54.11 -42.35
CA ILE A 1225 -70.60 -53.69 -43.27
C ILE A 1225 -70.32 -52.31 -43.87
N THR A 1226 -70.64 -52.14 -45.16
CA THR A 1226 -70.57 -50.86 -45.87
C THR A 1226 -71.97 -50.31 -46.08
N TYR A 1227 -72.28 -49.18 -45.44
CA TYR A 1227 -73.55 -48.47 -45.57
C TYR A 1227 -73.39 -47.35 -46.59
N ASN A 1228 -74.04 -47.46 -47.75
CA ASN A 1228 -73.97 -46.44 -48.79
C ASN A 1228 -75.06 -45.39 -48.60
N TYR A 1229 -74.74 -44.13 -48.85
CA TYR A 1229 -75.66 -43.01 -48.75
C TYR A 1229 -75.51 -42.07 -49.94
N THR A 1230 -76.61 -41.49 -50.39
CA THR A 1230 -76.64 -40.31 -51.25
C THR A 1230 -76.88 -39.08 -50.38
N LEU A 1231 -75.86 -38.24 -50.25
CA LEU A 1231 -75.91 -36.93 -49.60
C LEU A 1231 -76.31 -35.87 -50.64
N GLU A 1232 -77.39 -35.14 -50.39
CA GLU A 1232 -77.72 -33.91 -51.11
C GLU A 1232 -77.22 -32.74 -50.26
N VAL A 1233 -76.26 -31.98 -50.79
CA VAL A 1233 -75.62 -30.85 -50.10
C VAL A 1233 -76.01 -29.56 -50.82
N VAL A 1234 -76.36 -28.52 -50.07
CA VAL A 1234 -76.61 -27.18 -50.62
C VAL A 1234 -75.85 -26.14 -49.80
N ASN A 1235 -75.02 -25.35 -50.48
CA ASN A 1235 -74.17 -24.29 -49.93
C ASN A 1235 -73.27 -24.72 -48.74
N GLY A 1236 -72.89 -25.99 -48.67
CA GLY A 1236 -72.06 -26.60 -47.62
C GLY A 1236 -72.81 -27.41 -46.55
N ILE A 1237 -74.16 -27.37 -46.53
CA ILE A 1237 -74.98 -28.11 -45.56
C ILE A 1237 -75.58 -29.36 -46.23
N VAL A 1238 -75.46 -30.52 -45.59
CA VAL A 1238 -76.22 -31.73 -45.97
C VAL A 1238 -77.71 -31.45 -45.71
N VAL A 1239 -78.49 -31.22 -46.76
CA VAL A 1239 -79.94 -31.00 -46.67
C VAL A 1239 -80.73 -32.31 -46.74
N LYS A 1240 -80.10 -33.40 -47.19
CA LYS A 1240 -80.70 -34.74 -47.26
C LYS A 1240 -79.63 -35.82 -47.23
N MET A 1241 -79.92 -36.92 -46.54
CA MET A 1241 -79.10 -38.14 -46.56
C MET A 1241 -80.04 -39.32 -46.81
N THR A 1242 -79.86 -40.00 -47.95
CA THR A 1242 -80.72 -41.11 -48.39
C THR A 1242 -79.89 -42.38 -48.42
N TYR A 1243 -80.30 -43.44 -47.71
CA TYR A 1243 -79.61 -44.74 -47.73
C TYR A 1243 -79.74 -45.42 -49.11
N ILE A 1244 -78.71 -46.15 -49.56
CA ILE A 1244 -78.64 -46.87 -50.84
C ILE A 1244 -78.37 -48.36 -50.60
#